data_AF-A0A6N6P508-F1
#
_entry.id   AF-A0A6N6P508-F1
#
_cell.length_a   1.000
_cell.length_b   1.000
_cell.length_c   1.000
_cell.angle_alpha   90.00
_cell.angle_beta   90.00
_cell.angle_gamma   90.00
#
_symmetry.space_group_name_H-M   'P 1'
#
loop_
_entity.id
_entity.type
_entity.pdbx_description
1 polymer ?
#
loop_
_entity_poly.entity_id
_entity_poly.type
_entity_poly.pdbx_seq_one_letter_code
_entity_poly.pdbx_strand_id
1 'polypeptide(L)'
;MTIKSVLVLPIAACCLATPMASATVAANGLFTDHTVLQRGKPCPVWGTATPNKTITVVFNGQAKTTTSDATGDWRLALDAMVAKAAGASMTLTEAGGNTLTIADVVVGDVWMCGGQSNMAVNLGTGHDDATVANYPGIRWMWVDNGGIFVAPDPLRSIKSTWKVCAPDNIGGFSAVAFYFARKIYLDQKAEIPIGLIGNSVGGTCIDPWLIQEGCTDIPALAPLYSQSVLPAGPFCLANTLTHPVSPFGVKGLIWYQGENRESTSQSADSYFLKEKALSQGFKRLFGSDDFAMYVVLLANLNPPPSGANVAPDMPGTHWADTRIQQVNVVGIPHAGVASAMDIGDAGNIHPENKLDVGERLALWALKNDYGRTTVVPCGPILRDVTVTGNKATCTFDYVGSGLMVGYKANYTATQHLTGGVLKRFSIAGATGTWYDATATIVGNAIELTCPSVAAPKKVAYACWDNSKDGLDPVTLKEGLLYNVDGLPANPFYVDDTSAKYSVTASTGANGSISPAGASTYLKRTAVAYTITPNSGYYIQDVFVDGTSIGSVKSYSFDPLYANHTIAATFAASAPSYTVTASASTGGGTISPSGAVSVNQGGARIFSITANGGNVATLMVDGQAMGQRKSFTFSDVIANHTLSAAFTCVLHAQAGYGGSISPNGTTLAPYGSSQTFTITPMPGYSVAKVMVDGTNVGAVTSHTISKLTSSHTITASFTGPGGGGSVPQQSQIIFSCLTDTLPASGAISSWPTDIPLGQSLAVIGSPSVEVIDTKKLEKNSNVAGDGFRYGGSYASAIACTGASIVVVAKPIRYGKGDNWQSLVDVFHDRLVLGILNGDGRICVRCNGTMDCSTAIIPEGQTTILSLVVQSNGTYKVYANSVEVMSNSTHSDMTALVPGVTGGARGYGSFINVGRNNPDGWTTYNGNIGDVFLYKTALSPSDRTLLEKHLATRLMSGPPR
;
A
#
# COMPACT_ATOMS: atom_id res chain seq x y z
N MET A 1 -16.34 36.32 -49.63
CA MET A 1 -15.56 37.06 -48.60
C MET A 1 -14.26 36.32 -48.40
N THR A 2 -13.19 37.09 -48.49
CA THR A 2 -11.74 36.84 -48.27
C THR A 2 -11.47 35.88 -47.11
N ILE A 3 -10.40 35.08 -47.11
CA ILE A 3 -9.04 35.42 -46.62
C ILE A 3 -8.10 34.26 -47.04
N LYS A 4 -7.13 34.51 -47.93
CA LYS A 4 -5.67 34.63 -47.72
C LYS A 4 -4.93 33.38 -47.23
N SER A 5 -3.98 33.00 -48.09
CA SER A 5 -2.87 32.06 -47.96
C SER A 5 -1.93 32.36 -46.79
N VAL A 6 -1.38 31.31 -46.17
CA VAL A 6 -0.13 31.35 -45.39
C VAL A 6 0.77 30.20 -45.84
N LEU A 7 2.00 30.57 -46.21
CA LEU A 7 3.12 29.73 -46.61
C LEU A 7 3.93 29.38 -45.34
N VAL A 8 4.31 28.11 -45.13
CA VAL A 8 5.36 27.73 -44.16
C VAL A 8 6.23 26.60 -44.73
N LEU A 9 7.55 26.79 -44.64
CA LEU A 9 8.67 25.93 -45.08
C LEU A 9 8.71 24.53 -44.41
N PRO A 10 9.38 23.55 -45.02
CA PRO A 10 9.63 22.25 -44.40
C PRO A 10 10.78 22.33 -43.37
N ILE A 11 10.50 21.92 -42.12
CA ILE A 11 11.52 21.63 -41.11
C ILE A 11 11.96 20.18 -41.29
N ALA A 12 13.23 19.98 -41.61
CA ALA A 12 13.87 18.67 -41.58
C ALA A 12 14.03 18.20 -40.11
N ALA A 13 13.30 17.16 -39.72
CA ALA A 13 13.50 16.51 -38.43
C ALA A 13 14.49 15.34 -38.58
N CYS A 14 15.72 15.54 -38.09
CA CYS A 14 16.69 14.48 -37.85
C CYS A 14 16.12 13.47 -36.84
N CYS A 15 16.12 12.18 -37.20
CA CYS A 15 15.86 11.09 -36.27
C CYS A 15 17.02 10.99 -35.25
N LEU A 16 16.83 11.55 -34.06
CA LEU A 16 17.64 11.21 -32.88
C LEU A 16 17.16 9.85 -32.35
N ALA A 17 17.99 8.83 -32.51
CA ALA A 17 17.81 7.56 -31.81
C ALA A 17 17.99 7.80 -30.30
N THR A 18 16.97 7.52 -29.49
CA THR A 18 17.07 7.50 -28.03
C THR A 18 17.67 6.16 -27.60
N PRO A 19 18.81 6.14 -26.87
CA PRO A 19 19.38 4.90 -26.37
C PRO A 19 18.51 4.32 -25.24
N MET A 20 18.38 2.98 -25.21
CA MET A 20 17.87 2.25 -24.05
C MET A 20 18.70 2.59 -22.81
N ALA A 21 18.06 3.16 -21.78
CA ALA A 21 18.73 3.49 -20.53
C ALA A 21 19.22 2.21 -19.82
N SER A 22 20.54 2.14 -19.58
CA SER A 22 21.17 1.18 -18.68
C SER A 22 20.73 1.51 -17.24
N ALA A 23 20.06 0.58 -16.56
CA ALA A 23 19.65 0.79 -15.17
C ALA A 23 20.89 0.84 -14.27
N THR A 24 21.23 2.04 -13.81
CA THR A 24 22.33 2.31 -12.89
C THR A 24 21.90 2.03 -11.45
N VAL A 25 22.82 1.57 -10.57
CA VAL A 25 22.54 1.42 -9.13
C VAL A 25 21.85 2.65 -8.53
N ALA A 26 20.73 2.43 -7.85
CA ALA A 26 19.91 3.44 -7.21
C ALA A 26 19.52 3.02 -5.79
N ALA A 27 19.37 4.00 -4.90
CA ALA A 27 18.86 3.76 -3.55
C ALA A 27 17.35 4.06 -3.49
N ASN A 28 16.65 3.48 -2.51
CA ASN A 28 15.30 3.92 -2.17
C ASN A 28 15.31 5.42 -1.79
N GLY A 29 14.23 6.15 -2.06
CA GLY A 29 14.12 7.60 -1.79
C GLY A 29 14.28 8.03 -0.32
N LEU A 30 14.40 7.08 0.61
CA LEU A 30 14.83 7.35 2.00
C LEU A 30 16.34 7.62 2.13
N PHE A 31 17.15 7.17 1.16
CA PHE A 31 18.60 7.34 1.15
C PHE A 31 18.99 8.37 0.08
N THR A 32 19.09 9.61 0.51
CA THR A 32 19.52 10.75 -0.32
C THR A 32 20.61 11.51 0.41
N ASP A 33 21.21 12.50 -0.26
CA ASP A 33 22.19 13.35 0.41
C ASP A 33 21.60 13.91 1.70
N HIS A 34 22.43 13.99 2.74
CA HIS A 34 22.04 14.40 4.08
C HIS A 34 21.19 13.39 4.88
N THR A 35 21.04 12.13 4.47
CA THR A 35 20.33 11.11 5.29
C THR A 35 20.89 10.97 6.71
N VAL A 36 19.99 10.76 7.68
CA VAL A 36 20.33 10.36 9.06
C VAL A 36 19.98 8.87 9.24
N LEU A 37 20.97 8.02 9.52
CA LEU A 37 20.77 6.60 9.83
C LEU A 37 20.62 6.38 11.35
N GLN A 38 19.71 5.50 11.76
CA GLN A 38 19.42 5.23 13.17
C GLN A 38 20.57 4.51 13.89
N ARG A 39 21.12 5.13 14.94
CA ARG A 39 22.14 4.54 15.81
C ARG A 39 21.59 3.41 16.67
N GLY A 40 22.48 2.54 17.16
CA GLY A 40 22.18 1.52 18.15
C GLY A 40 21.33 0.34 17.66
N LYS A 41 20.94 0.33 16.37
CA LYS A 41 20.19 -0.75 15.73
C LYS A 41 20.81 -1.06 14.35
N PRO A 42 20.72 -2.31 13.85
CA PRO A 42 21.05 -2.61 12.46
C PRO A 42 20.28 -1.68 11.51
N CYS A 43 20.95 -1.18 10.48
CA CYS A 43 20.37 -0.22 9.53
C CYS A 43 20.14 -0.90 8.17
N PRO A 44 18.88 -1.27 7.82
CA PRO A 44 18.56 -1.74 6.49
C PRO A 44 18.85 -0.65 5.45
N VAL A 45 19.51 -1.02 4.36
CA VAL A 45 19.74 -0.18 3.17
C VAL A 45 19.28 -0.96 1.95
N TRP A 46 18.50 -0.33 1.08
CA TRP A 46 17.90 -0.99 -0.09
C TRP A 46 17.67 -0.02 -1.26
N GLY A 47 17.42 -0.59 -2.43
CA GLY A 47 17.17 0.16 -3.65
C GLY A 47 17.04 -0.77 -4.86
N THR A 48 17.31 -0.21 -6.05
CA THR A 48 17.31 -0.95 -7.32
C THR A 48 18.70 -0.89 -7.98
N ALA A 49 18.99 -1.81 -8.89
CA ALA A 49 20.23 -1.86 -9.65
C ALA A 49 20.02 -2.68 -10.93
N THR A 50 21.06 -2.84 -11.76
CA THR A 50 21.00 -3.85 -12.82
C THR A 50 20.70 -5.22 -12.20
N PRO A 51 19.73 -6.00 -12.73
CA PRO A 51 19.38 -7.31 -12.18
C PRO A 51 20.57 -8.27 -12.05
N ASN A 52 20.59 -9.05 -10.97
CA ASN A 52 21.62 -10.05 -10.66
C ASN A 52 23.05 -9.51 -10.54
N LYS A 53 23.22 -8.21 -10.24
CA LYS A 53 24.53 -7.62 -9.96
C LYS A 53 24.82 -7.62 -8.47
N THR A 54 26.07 -7.90 -8.13
CA THR A 54 26.56 -7.69 -6.77
C THR A 54 26.60 -6.18 -6.49
N ILE A 55 25.97 -5.78 -5.39
CA ILE A 55 25.95 -4.41 -4.89
C ILE A 55 26.80 -4.39 -3.62
N THR A 56 27.79 -3.51 -3.59
CA THR A 56 28.62 -3.24 -2.42
C THR A 56 28.21 -1.90 -1.82
N VAL A 57 27.81 -1.90 -0.56
CA VAL A 57 27.56 -0.68 0.22
C VAL A 57 28.74 -0.48 1.16
N VAL A 58 29.40 0.68 1.04
CA VAL A 58 30.48 1.11 1.93
C VAL A 58 30.02 2.34 2.69
N PHE A 59 30.02 2.24 4.02
CA PHE A 59 29.73 3.36 4.90
C PHE A 59 30.33 3.14 6.29
N ASN A 60 30.90 4.20 6.86
CA ASN A 60 31.39 4.22 8.25
C ASN A 60 32.30 3.04 8.64
N GLY A 61 33.26 2.70 7.76
CA GLY A 61 34.20 1.60 7.96
C GLY A 61 33.63 0.20 7.69
N GLN A 62 32.34 0.09 7.38
CA GLN A 62 31.71 -1.15 6.96
C GLN A 62 31.74 -1.27 5.43
N ALA A 63 31.98 -2.47 4.93
CA ALA A 63 31.74 -2.87 3.55
C ALA A 63 30.84 -4.11 3.57
N LYS A 64 29.61 -3.99 3.09
CA LYS A 64 28.64 -5.08 3.03
C LYS A 64 28.22 -5.30 1.59
N THR A 65 28.04 -6.56 1.21
CA THR A 65 27.66 -6.94 -0.16
C THR A 65 26.34 -7.68 -0.17
N THR A 66 25.55 -7.44 -1.21
CA THR A 66 24.33 -8.22 -1.54
C THR A 66 24.24 -8.37 -3.05
N THR A 67 23.23 -9.07 -3.55
CA THR A 67 22.98 -9.22 -4.98
C THR A 67 21.55 -8.78 -5.28
N SER A 68 21.38 -7.88 -6.26
CA SER A 68 20.05 -7.51 -6.77
C SER A 68 19.34 -8.75 -7.33
N ASP A 69 18.02 -8.85 -7.14
CA ASP A 69 17.23 -9.92 -7.77
C ASP A 69 16.99 -9.67 -9.26
N ALA A 70 16.15 -10.52 -9.85
CA ALA A 70 15.76 -10.45 -11.25
C ALA A 70 14.95 -9.19 -11.60
N THR A 71 14.31 -8.53 -10.62
CA THR A 71 13.63 -7.23 -10.81
C THR A 71 14.56 -6.05 -10.58
N GLY A 72 15.80 -6.31 -10.14
CA GLY A 72 16.81 -5.30 -9.83
C GLY A 72 16.77 -4.85 -8.37
N ASP A 73 15.85 -5.33 -7.54
CA ASP A 73 15.72 -4.95 -6.14
C ASP A 73 16.84 -5.59 -5.30
N TRP A 74 17.42 -4.80 -4.41
CA TRP A 74 18.46 -5.26 -3.48
C TRP A 74 18.24 -4.69 -2.10
N ARG A 75 18.66 -5.44 -1.08
CA ARG A 75 18.66 -5.02 0.32
C ARG A 75 19.83 -5.66 1.06
N LEU A 76 20.40 -4.92 2.01
CA LEU A 76 21.29 -5.43 3.05
C LEU A 76 21.05 -4.69 4.36
N ALA A 77 21.73 -5.10 5.43
CA ALA A 77 21.77 -4.36 6.68
C ALA A 77 23.21 -4.02 7.04
N LEU A 78 23.45 -2.76 7.37
CA LEU A 78 24.65 -2.33 8.08
C LEU A 78 24.52 -2.73 9.56
N ASP A 79 25.63 -3.09 10.19
CA ASP A 79 25.67 -3.39 11.61
C ASP A 79 25.32 -2.14 12.42
N ALA A 80 24.87 -2.33 13.67
CA ALA A 80 24.54 -1.23 14.55
C ALA A 80 25.73 -0.27 14.73
N MET A 81 25.47 1.03 14.58
CA MET A 81 26.49 2.08 14.65
C MET A 81 26.25 2.98 15.86
N VAL A 82 27.33 3.56 16.39
CA VAL A 82 27.26 4.66 17.36
C VAL A 82 26.96 5.98 16.66
N ALA A 83 26.53 6.99 17.43
CA ALA A 83 26.28 8.33 16.89
C ALA A 83 27.53 8.90 16.19
N LYS A 84 27.32 9.58 15.07
CA LYS A 84 28.37 10.23 14.29
C LYS A 84 27.81 11.49 13.63
N ALA A 85 28.19 12.64 14.18
CA ALA A 85 27.74 13.95 13.70
C ALA A 85 28.46 14.44 12.45
N ALA A 86 29.71 14.00 12.23
CA ALA A 86 30.44 14.33 11.01
C ALA A 86 29.91 13.52 9.82
N GLY A 87 29.41 14.23 8.80
CA GLY A 87 28.95 13.64 7.55
C GLY A 87 30.03 12.83 6.84
N ALA A 88 29.63 11.68 6.29
CA ALA A 88 30.49 10.87 5.45
C ALA A 88 29.73 10.38 4.20
N SER A 89 30.46 10.09 3.13
CA SER A 89 29.85 9.51 1.94
C SER A 89 29.50 8.03 2.17
N MET A 90 28.28 7.65 1.78
CA MET A 90 27.86 6.26 1.62
C MET A 90 27.91 5.92 0.13
N THR A 91 28.71 4.94 -0.26
CA THR A 91 28.85 4.55 -1.67
C THR A 91 28.19 3.21 -1.93
N LEU A 92 27.35 3.16 -2.95
CA LEU A 92 26.69 1.96 -3.46
C LEU A 92 27.32 1.66 -4.82
N THR A 93 28.01 0.55 -4.95
CA THR A 93 28.71 0.18 -6.19
C THR A 93 28.16 -1.13 -6.72
N GLU A 94 27.67 -1.13 -7.96
CA GLU A 94 27.29 -2.38 -8.65
C GLU A 94 28.47 -2.98 -9.43
N ALA A 95 28.49 -4.31 -9.51
CA ALA A 95 29.47 -5.07 -10.27
C ALA A 95 29.38 -4.71 -11.77
N GLY A 96 30.44 -4.06 -12.27
CA GLY A 96 30.45 -3.43 -13.60
C GLY A 96 30.91 -1.96 -13.54
N GLY A 97 30.98 -1.38 -12.34
CA GLY A 97 31.67 -0.12 -12.09
C GLY A 97 30.77 1.11 -11.91
N ASN A 98 29.44 0.97 -12.02
CA ASN A 98 28.56 2.09 -11.71
C ASN A 98 28.47 2.27 -10.20
N THR A 99 28.68 3.51 -9.75
CA THR A 99 28.66 3.87 -8.33
C THR A 99 27.71 5.04 -8.11
N LEU A 100 26.78 4.87 -7.17
CA LEU A 100 26.02 5.95 -6.57
C LEU A 100 26.71 6.37 -5.27
N THR A 101 26.99 7.65 -5.13
CA THR A 101 27.47 8.23 -3.87
C THR A 101 26.36 9.06 -3.26
N ILE A 102 26.05 8.76 -2.00
CA ILE A 102 25.15 9.55 -1.17
C ILE A 102 26.02 10.34 -0.21
N ALA A 103 26.01 11.66 -0.35
CA ALA A 103 26.88 12.57 0.37
C ALA A 103 26.32 12.94 1.75
N ASP A 104 27.23 13.31 2.66
CA ASP A 104 26.89 13.85 3.98
C ASP A 104 25.92 12.95 4.77
N VAL A 105 26.12 11.64 4.82
CA VAL A 105 25.33 10.73 5.65
C VAL A 105 25.84 10.76 7.09
N VAL A 106 24.93 10.95 8.05
CA VAL A 106 25.24 10.96 9.50
C VAL A 106 24.54 9.80 10.22
N VAL A 107 25.00 9.48 11.43
CA VAL A 107 24.39 8.46 12.28
C VAL A 107 23.85 9.10 13.54
N GLY A 108 22.55 8.96 13.80
CA GLY A 108 21.83 9.70 14.83
C GLY A 108 20.55 9.00 15.28
N ASP A 109 19.61 9.74 15.85
CA ASP A 109 18.29 9.23 16.23
C ASP A 109 17.22 9.74 15.25
N VAL A 110 16.40 8.83 14.73
CA VAL A 110 15.38 9.10 13.71
C VAL A 110 13.99 9.01 14.32
N TRP A 111 13.16 10.02 14.10
CA TRP A 111 11.79 10.10 14.60
C TRP A 111 10.79 10.28 13.47
N MET A 112 9.68 9.54 13.55
CA MET A 112 8.51 9.78 12.71
C MET A 112 7.67 10.91 13.30
N CYS A 113 7.13 11.77 12.45
CA CYS A 113 6.34 12.94 12.82
C CYS A 113 4.98 12.86 12.10
N GLY A 114 4.02 12.25 12.78
CA GLY A 114 2.73 11.87 12.20
C GLY A 114 1.53 12.56 12.84
N GLY A 115 0.38 12.41 12.20
CA GLY A 115 -0.89 12.97 12.65
C GLY A 115 -1.52 13.80 11.56
N GLN A 116 -2.05 14.96 11.93
CA GLN A 116 -2.79 15.83 11.01
C GLN A 116 -2.17 17.22 10.85
N SER A 117 -3.00 18.21 10.48
CA SER A 117 -2.60 19.57 10.13
C SER A 117 -1.74 20.24 11.22
N ASN A 118 -2.00 20.03 12.51
CA ASN A 118 -1.18 20.62 13.56
C ASN A 118 0.25 20.05 13.67
N MET A 119 0.47 18.79 13.25
CA MET A 119 1.81 18.26 13.01
C MET A 119 2.40 18.83 11.70
N ALA A 120 1.57 19.04 10.68
CA ALA A 120 1.99 19.50 9.37
C ALA A 120 2.33 21.01 9.29
N VAL A 121 1.88 21.83 10.26
CA VAL A 121 2.16 23.27 10.25
C VAL A 121 3.66 23.50 10.22
N ASN A 122 4.10 24.20 9.17
CA ASN A 122 5.50 24.56 8.99
C ASN A 122 5.89 25.73 9.88
N LEU A 123 7.17 25.84 10.23
CA LEU A 123 7.69 27.01 10.97
C LEU A 123 7.50 28.32 10.18
N GLY A 124 7.60 28.25 8.85
CA GLY A 124 7.50 29.41 7.95
C GLY A 124 8.77 30.29 7.99
N THR A 125 9.08 30.97 6.90
CA THR A 125 10.32 31.78 6.76
C THR A 125 10.26 33.13 7.47
N GLY A 126 9.08 33.57 7.91
CA GLY A 126 8.86 34.87 8.59
C GLY A 126 8.90 34.83 10.12
N HIS A 127 9.18 33.68 10.73
CA HIS A 127 9.28 33.52 12.18
C HIS A 127 10.72 33.82 12.65
N ASP A 128 10.92 34.49 13.79
CA ASP A 128 12.25 34.87 14.28
C ASP A 128 13.20 33.66 14.39
N ASP A 129 12.74 32.58 15.01
CA ASP A 129 13.49 31.32 15.10
C ASP A 129 13.90 30.71 13.74
N ALA A 130 13.18 31.00 12.65
CA ALA A 130 13.55 30.54 11.31
C ALA A 130 14.82 31.25 10.80
N THR A 131 14.96 32.54 11.08
CA THR A 131 16.09 33.36 10.58
C THR A 131 17.42 32.96 11.19
N VAL A 132 17.39 32.37 12.39
CA VAL A 132 18.58 31.94 13.15
C VAL A 132 18.74 30.41 13.22
N ALA A 133 17.82 29.64 12.62
CA ALA A 133 17.86 28.19 12.65
C ALA A 133 19.01 27.62 11.81
N ASN A 134 20.15 27.34 12.45
CA ASN A 134 21.32 26.73 11.81
C ASN A 134 21.83 25.56 12.66
N TYR A 135 21.18 24.41 12.53
CA TYR A 135 21.46 23.20 13.30
C TYR A 135 21.73 22.03 12.35
N PRO A 136 22.92 21.93 11.73
CA PRO A 136 23.14 20.98 10.63
C PRO A 136 23.01 19.50 11.02
N GLY A 137 23.07 19.18 12.32
CA GLY A 137 22.76 17.86 12.85
C GLY A 137 21.26 17.52 12.93
N ILE A 138 20.36 18.50 12.75
CA ILE A 138 18.91 18.29 12.64
C ILE A 138 18.54 18.25 11.17
N ARG A 139 17.86 17.20 10.74
CA ARG A 139 17.53 16.98 9.32
C ARG A 139 16.10 16.52 9.15
N TRP A 140 15.44 17.00 8.13
CA TRP A 140 14.02 16.77 7.86
C TRP A 140 13.83 16.13 6.49
N MET A 141 12.92 15.18 6.43
CA MET A 141 12.44 14.59 5.20
C MET A 141 10.91 14.51 5.25
N TRP A 142 10.26 14.95 4.18
CA TRP A 142 8.83 14.73 3.98
C TRP A 142 8.61 13.47 3.16
N VAL A 143 7.69 12.60 3.58
CA VAL A 143 7.29 11.43 2.81
C VAL A 143 6.49 11.86 1.58
N ASP A 144 7.14 11.88 0.43
CA ASP A 144 6.51 12.13 -0.87
C ASP A 144 6.18 10.82 -1.58
N ASN A 145 4.89 10.53 -1.68
CA ASN A 145 4.32 9.32 -2.30
C ASN A 145 4.03 9.47 -3.81
N GLY A 146 4.46 10.56 -4.45
CA GLY A 146 4.25 10.79 -5.87
C GLY A 146 2.82 11.16 -6.25
N GLY A 147 2.05 11.75 -5.33
CA GLY A 147 0.67 12.21 -5.56
C GLY A 147 -0.40 11.14 -5.29
N ILE A 148 -0.02 9.98 -4.76
CA ILE A 148 -0.95 8.92 -4.36
C ILE A 148 -1.52 9.32 -3.00
N PHE A 149 -2.77 9.77 -2.94
CA PHE A 149 -3.35 10.21 -1.66
C PHE A 149 -3.64 9.03 -0.70
N VAL A 150 -4.20 7.94 -1.22
CA VAL A 150 -4.53 6.72 -0.46
C VAL A 150 -4.25 5.49 -1.32
N ALA A 151 -3.82 4.40 -0.67
CA ALA A 151 -3.52 3.14 -1.32
C ALA A 151 -4.21 1.98 -0.59
N PRO A 152 -4.88 1.06 -1.31
CA PRO A 152 -5.46 -0.13 -0.69
C PRO A 152 -4.38 -1.12 -0.24
N ASP A 153 -3.20 -1.08 -0.86
CA ASP A 153 -2.05 -1.91 -0.56
C ASP A 153 -0.82 -1.06 -0.18
N PRO A 154 0.09 -1.58 0.67
CA PRO A 154 1.33 -0.90 1.03
C PRO A 154 2.17 -0.45 -0.18
N LEU A 155 2.48 0.85 -0.24
CA LEU A 155 3.45 1.37 -1.20
C LEU A 155 4.86 0.93 -0.83
N ARG A 156 5.72 0.75 -1.85
CA ARG A 156 7.09 0.23 -1.68
C ARG A 156 8.20 1.26 -1.88
N SER A 157 7.86 2.44 -2.41
CA SER A 157 8.84 3.48 -2.76
C SER A 157 8.24 4.87 -2.60
N ILE A 158 9.10 5.82 -2.25
CA ILE A 158 8.79 7.25 -2.12
C ILE A 158 9.84 8.07 -2.87
N LYS A 159 9.53 9.33 -3.16
CA LYS A 159 10.40 10.30 -3.84
C LYS A 159 10.79 11.44 -2.91
N SER A 160 11.44 11.09 -1.80
CA SER A 160 11.74 12.03 -0.72
C SER A 160 13.18 12.53 -0.78
N THR A 161 13.46 13.66 -0.12
CA THR A 161 14.81 14.22 0.03
C THR A 161 15.02 14.70 1.45
N TRP A 162 16.21 14.49 1.99
CA TRP A 162 16.61 15.05 3.28
C TRP A 162 17.07 16.49 3.12
N LYS A 163 16.64 17.34 4.05
CA LYS A 163 17.02 18.75 4.14
C LYS A 163 17.70 19.01 5.46
N VAL A 164 18.84 19.68 5.41
CA VAL A 164 19.58 20.14 6.58
C VAL A 164 18.84 21.34 7.19
N CYS A 165 18.75 21.39 8.52
CA CYS A 165 18.23 22.55 9.24
C CYS A 165 19.19 23.74 9.08
N ALA A 166 18.82 24.62 8.16
CA ALA A 166 19.49 25.87 7.84
C ALA A 166 18.42 26.93 7.53
N PRO A 167 18.73 28.25 7.61
CA PRO A 167 17.74 29.30 7.41
C PRO A 167 16.98 29.20 6.08
N ASP A 168 17.64 28.75 5.01
CA ASP A 168 17.03 28.60 3.68
C ASP A 168 16.07 27.40 3.58
N ASN A 169 16.20 26.40 4.46
CA ASN A 169 15.43 25.15 4.42
C ASN A 169 14.34 25.06 5.49
N ILE A 170 14.52 25.76 6.61
CA ILE A 170 13.69 25.61 7.82
C ILE A 170 12.21 25.91 7.58
N GLY A 171 11.90 26.77 6.60
CA GLY A 171 10.52 27.12 6.25
C GLY A 171 9.65 25.93 5.85
N GLY A 172 10.25 24.79 5.45
CA GLY A 172 9.54 23.55 5.12
C GLY A 172 9.53 22.48 6.22
N PHE A 173 10.07 22.77 7.41
CA PHE A 173 10.04 21.86 8.54
C PHE A 173 8.72 22.03 9.30
N SER A 174 8.13 20.93 9.77
CA SER A 174 7.12 20.99 10.83
C SER A 174 7.68 21.75 12.03
N ALA A 175 6.97 22.77 12.48
CA ALA A 175 7.40 23.57 13.62
C ALA A 175 7.51 22.71 14.89
N VAL A 176 6.51 21.86 15.14
CA VAL A 176 6.51 20.94 16.29
C VAL A 176 7.70 20.00 16.25
N ALA A 177 7.95 19.36 15.10
CA ALA A 177 9.05 18.42 14.93
C ALA A 177 10.42 19.12 15.08
N PHE A 178 10.56 20.33 14.55
CA PHE A 178 11.76 21.14 14.71
C PHE A 178 12.06 21.43 16.17
N TYR A 179 11.09 21.94 16.93
CA TYR A 179 11.30 22.28 18.35
C TYR A 179 11.56 21.05 19.21
N PHE A 180 10.92 19.92 18.90
CA PHE A 180 11.23 18.62 19.49
C PHE A 180 12.69 18.22 19.26
N ALA A 181 13.16 18.24 18.00
CA ALA A 181 14.53 17.89 17.67
C ALA A 181 15.54 18.87 18.27
N ARG A 182 15.25 20.18 18.23
CA ARG A 182 16.14 21.23 18.76
C ARG A 182 16.40 21.02 20.25
N LYS A 183 15.36 20.74 21.03
CA LYS A 183 15.49 20.51 22.47
C LYS A 183 16.41 19.33 22.77
N ILE A 184 16.19 18.20 22.09
CA ILE A 184 17.00 16.99 22.26
C ILE A 184 18.43 17.25 21.79
N TYR A 185 18.61 17.81 20.60
CA TYR A 185 19.92 18.08 20.01
C TYR A 185 20.79 18.96 20.91
N LEU A 186 20.20 20.01 21.51
CA LEU A 186 20.90 20.90 22.45
C LEU A 186 21.22 20.20 23.77
N ASP A 187 20.30 19.40 24.33
CA ASP A 187 20.57 18.60 25.54
C ASP A 187 21.69 17.57 25.33
N GLN A 188 21.78 17.01 24.12
CA GLN A 188 22.86 16.11 23.69
C GLN A 188 24.11 16.87 23.24
N LYS A 189 24.22 18.18 23.51
CA LYS A 189 25.39 19.01 23.18
C LYS A 189 25.82 18.93 21.72
N ALA A 190 24.85 18.81 20.81
CA ALA A 190 25.07 18.66 19.37
C ALA A 190 25.84 17.38 18.94
N GLU A 191 26.03 16.41 19.83
CA GLU A 191 26.80 15.19 19.56
C GLU A 191 25.99 14.12 18.81
N ILE A 192 24.66 14.14 18.95
CA ILE A 192 23.74 13.17 18.35
C ILE A 192 22.87 13.87 17.30
N PRO A 193 23.08 13.60 16.00
CA PRO A 193 22.18 14.07 14.94
C PRO A 193 20.75 13.57 15.14
N ILE A 194 19.77 14.39 14.76
CA ILE A 194 18.35 14.06 14.85
C ILE A 194 17.74 14.10 13.44
N GLY A 195 17.26 12.96 12.98
CA GLY A 195 16.48 12.83 11.74
C GLY A 195 14.98 12.89 12.03
N LEU A 196 14.24 13.62 11.22
CA LEU A 196 12.78 13.78 11.32
C LEU A 196 12.14 13.36 10.00
N ILE A 197 11.18 12.44 10.07
CA ILE A 197 10.42 11.95 8.91
C ILE A 197 8.96 12.39 9.07
N GLY A 198 8.56 13.42 8.32
CA GLY A 198 7.21 13.95 8.30
C GLY A 198 6.27 13.12 7.45
N ASN A 199 5.15 12.70 8.02
CA ASN A 199 4.15 11.90 7.31
C ASN A 199 2.71 12.27 7.72
N SER A 200 2.40 13.53 8.01
CA SER A 200 1.09 13.98 8.51
C SER A 200 0.14 14.47 7.40
N VAL A 201 -1.18 14.30 7.55
CA VAL A 201 -2.20 14.75 6.57
C VAL A 201 -3.33 15.53 7.26
N GLY A 202 -3.57 16.77 6.80
CA GLY A 202 -4.62 17.63 7.36
C GLY A 202 -6.02 17.04 7.27
N GLY A 203 -6.81 17.22 8.33
CA GLY A 203 -8.24 16.84 8.34
C GLY A 203 -8.52 15.35 8.43
N THR A 204 -7.54 14.49 8.66
CA THR A 204 -7.76 13.04 8.77
C THR A 204 -8.13 12.63 10.19
N CYS A 205 -9.04 11.66 10.34
CA CYS A 205 -9.22 10.92 11.58
C CYS A 205 -8.11 9.88 11.78
N ILE A 206 -8.11 9.17 12.92
CA ILE A 206 -7.07 8.17 13.25
C ILE A 206 -7.20 6.85 12.47
N ASP A 207 -8.41 6.45 12.04
CA ASP A 207 -8.69 5.13 11.46
C ASP A 207 -7.79 4.78 10.25
N PRO A 208 -7.55 5.69 9.29
CA PRO A 208 -6.66 5.43 8.14
C PRO A 208 -5.18 5.23 8.51
N TRP A 209 -4.75 5.66 9.69
CA TRP A 209 -3.36 5.59 10.16
C TRP A 209 -3.03 4.30 10.90
N LEU A 210 -4.05 3.56 11.30
CA LEU A 210 -3.85 2.28 11.97
C LEU A 210 -3.16 1.32 11.02
N ILE A 211 -2.36 0.42 11.57
CA ILE A 211 -1.76 -0.70 10.87
C ILE A 211 -2.58 -1.92 11.28
N GLN A 212 -3.02 -2.73 10.33
CA GLN A 212 -3.97 -3.81 10.59
C GLN A 212 -3.48 -4.76 11.69
N GLU A 213 -2.18 -5.09 11.66
CA GLU A 213 -1.53 -5.91 12.66
C GLU A 213 -1.59 -5.28 14.05
N GLY A 214 -1.62 -3.95 14.18
CA GLY A 214 -1.77 -3.28 15.48
C GLY A 214 -3.15 -3.44 16.12
N CYS A 215 -4.17 -3.86 15.36
CA CYS A 215 -5.55 -3.95 15.85
C CYS A 215 -5.94 -5.36 16.30
N THR A 216 -5.12 -6.40 16.03
CA THR A 216 -5.53 -7.81 16.18
C THR A 216 -5.92 -8.21 17.59
N ASP A 217 -5.28 -7.58 18.59
CA ASP A 217 -5.40 -7.96 19.99
C ASP A 217 -6.35 -7.04 20.76
N ILE A 218 -7.12 -6.21 20.04
CA ILE A 218 -8.07 -5.25 20.60
C ILE A 218 -9.47 -5.57 20.04
N PRO A 219 -10.24 -6.46 20.69
CA PRO A 219 -11.53 -6.92 20.18
C PRO A 219 -12.52 -5.79 19.87
N ALA A 220 -12.47 -4.70 20.62
CA ALA A 220 -13.32 -3.51 20.41
C ALA A 220 -13.08 -2.83 19.05
N LEU A 221 -11.95 -3.09 18.38
CA LEU A 221 -11.61 -2.55 17.07
C LEU A 221 -11.96 -3.50 15.91
N ALA A 222 -12.48 -4.70 16.18
CA ALA A 222 -12.87 -5.66 15.16
C ALA A 222 -13.83 -5.10 14.07
N PRO A 223 -14.79 -4.20 14.38
CA PRO A 223 -15.65 -3.60 13.36
C PRO A 223 -14.90 -2.77 12.30
N LEU A 224 -13.67 -2.33 12.55
CA LEU A 224 -12.86 -1.61 11.55
C LEU A 224 -12.54 -2.50 10.34
N TYR A 225 -12.43 -3.81 10.52
CA TYR A 225 -12.10 -4.75 9.44
C TYR A 225 -13.21 -4.88 8.38
N SER A 226 -14.46 -4.52 8.72
CA SER A 226 -15.59 -4.60 7.79
C SER A 226 -15.81 -3.34 6.95
N GLN A 227 -14.99 -2.30 7.11
CA GLN A 227 -15.18 -1.01 6.43
C GLN A 227 -14.44 -0.95 5.09
N SER A 228 -15.00 -0.20 4.14
CA SER A 228 -14.32 0.10 2.86
C SER A 228 -12.99 0.79 3.13
N VAL A 229 -11.90 0.30 2.53
CA VAL A 229 -10.54 0.86 2.65
C VAL A 229 -10.41 2.22 1.95
N LEU A 230 -11.33 2.58 1.04
CA LEU A 230 -11.23 3.79 0.23
C LEU A 230 -12.46 4.70 0.35
N PRO A 231 -12.29 6.03 0.15
CA PRO A 231 -11.04 6.78 -0.05
C PRO A 231 -10.44 7.39 1.24
N ALA A 232 -11.01 7.08 2.41
CA ALA A 232 -10.49 7.45 3.73
C ALA A 232 -10.84 6.35 4.76
N GLY A 233 -10.81 5.10 4.31
CA GLY A 233 -11.10 3.94 5.13
C GLY A 233 -9.98 3.60 6.10
N PRO A 234 -10.19 2.64 6.99
CA PRO A 234 -9.12 2.12 7.83
C PRO A 234 -7.88 1.71 7.03
N PHE A 235 -6.70 1.92 7.62
CA PHE A 235 -5.39 1.47 7.10
C PHE A 235 -4.84 2.18 5.83
N CYS A 236 -5.66 2.90 5.07
CA CYS A 236 -5.25 3.40 3.74
C CYS A 236 -4.16 4.48 3.74
N LEU A 237 -4.03 5.30 4.80
CA LEU A 237 -2.94 6.26 4.94
C LEU A 237 -1.67 5.58 5.47
N ALA A 238 -1.80 4.59 6.35
CA ALA A 238 -0.66 3.79 6.78
C ALA A 238 0.02 3.11 5.58
N ASN A 239 -0.75 2.55 4.65
CA ASN A 239 -0.25 1.96 3.40
C ASN A 239 0.53 2.95 2.54
N THR A 240 0.06 4.20 2.48
CA THR A 240 0.63 5.24 1.62
C THR A 240 1.85 5.93 2.25
N LEU A 241 1.83 6.18 3.56
CA LEU A 241 2.73 7.13 4.22
C LEU A 241 3.61 6.52 5.30
N THR A 242 3.23 5.36 5.85
CA THR A 242 3.99 4.69 6.92
C THR A 242 4.73 3.47 6.38
N HIS A 243 4.04 2.58 5.65
CA HIS A 243 4.61 1.36 5.09
C HIS A 243 5.84 1.57 4.20
N PRO A 244 5.86 2.53 3.25
CA PRO A 244 7.05 2.75 2.42
C PRO A 244 8.28 3.27 3.18
N VAL A 245 8.13 3.73 4.44
CA VAL A 245 9.27 4.05 5.31
C VAL A 245 9.84 2.78 5.94
N SER A 246 9.03 1.74 6.19
CA SER A 246 9.53 0.46 6.68
C SER A 246 10.35 -0.25 5.58
N PRO A 247 11.50 -0.86 5.91
CA PRO A 247 12.04 -1.14 7.24
C PRO A 247 13.15 -0.18 7.69
N PHE A 248 13.06 1.12 7.38
CA PHE A 248 14.04 2.10 7.85
C PHE A 248 14.16 2.10 9.38
N GLY A 249 15.36 2.31 9.89
CA GLY A 249 15.56 2.40 11.34
C GLY A 249 14.90 3.66 11.90
N VAL A 250 13.98 3.50 12.84
CA VAL A 250 13.28 4.60 13.53
C VAL A 250 13.29 4.32 15.04
N LYS A 251 13.45 5.38 15.85
CA LYS A 251 13.41 5.35 17.31
C LYS A 251 11.99 5.43 17.87
N GLY A 252 11.15 6.31 17.33
CA GLY A 252 9.78 6.49 17.81
C GLY A 252 8.93 7.40 16.94
N LEU A 253 7.71 7.66 17.41
CA LEU A 253 6.69 8.50 16.78
C LEU A 253 6.32 9.66 17.71
N ILE A 254 6.36 10.89 17.19
CA ILE A 254 5.61 12.01 17.76
C ILE A 254 4.30 12.16 16.99
N TRP A 255 3.18 12.23 17.71
CA TRP A 255 1.83 12.13 17.16
C TRP A 255 0.98 13.33 17.59
N TYR A 256 0.47 14.08 16.62
CA TYR A 256 -0.46 15.18 16.87
C TYR A 256 -1.70 15.05 15.97
N GLN A 257 -2.73 14.43 16.53
CA GLN A 257 -4.03 14.19 15.90
C GLN A 257 -5.13 14.19 16.96
N GLY A 258 -6.36 14.38 16.53
CA GLY A 258 -7.57 14.18 17.33
C GLY A 258 -8.65 15.22 17.04
N GLU A 259 -8.30 16.31 16.34
CA GLU A 259 -9.24 17.38 16.02
C GLU A 259 -10.33 16.93 15.05
N ASN A 260 -9.98 16.06 14.09
CA ASN A 260 -10.99 15.29 13.36
C ASN A 260 -11.11 13.90 13.99
N ARG A 261 -12.25 13.63 14.64
CA ARG A 261 -12.46 12.38 15.38
C ARG A 261 -12.75 11.21 14.43
N GLU A 262 -12.68 10.00 14.99
CA GLU A 262 -13.07 8.76 14.34
C GLU A 262 -14.47 8.79 13.70
N SER A 263 -14.65 8.06 12.60
CA SER A 263 -15.94 7.94 11.92
C SER A 263 -16.83 6.83 12.52
N THR A 264 -16.30 5.95 13.38
CA THR A 264 -16.91 4.60 13.54
C THR A 264 -16.96 3.95 14.93
N SER A 265 -16.50 4.56 16.03
CA SER A 265 -16.61 3.91 17.36
C SER A 265 -17.54 4.61 18.35
N GLN A 266 -18.25 3.78 19.11
CA GLN A 266 -19.40 4.09 19.98
C GLN A 266 -19.11 3.79 21.47
N SER A 267 -17.86 3.52 21.84
CA SER A 267 -17.46 3.23 23.24
C SER A 267 -16.75 4.42 23.88
N ALA A 268 -16.77 4.51 25.22
CA ALA A 268 -16.21 5.64 25.95
C ALA A 268 -14.68 5.80 25.82
N ASP A 269 -13.95 4.73 25.46
CA ASP A 269 -12.47 4.72 25.41
C ASP A 269 -11.92 4.44 24.01
N SER A 270 -12.75 4.62 22.99
CA SER A 270 -12.45 4.24 21.60
C SER A 270 -11.19 4.86 21.03
N TYR A 271 -10.91 6.13 21.35
CA TYR A 271 -9.76 6.86 20.84
C TYR A 271 -8.46 6.35 21.49
N PHE A 272 -8.45 6.14 22.81
CA PHE A 272 -7.31 5.53 23.50
C PHE A 272 -6.97 4.15 22.91
N LEU A 273 -7.98 3.30 22.67
CA LEU A 273 -7.77 1.98 22.08
C LEU A 273 -7.14 2.05 20.68
N LYS A 274 -7.47 3.08 19.90
CA LYS A 274 -6.86 3.32 18.59
C LYS A 274 -5.44 3.86 18.70
N GLU A 275 -5.13 4.70 19.68
CA GLU A 275 -3.75 5.11 19.97
C GLU A 275 -2.90 3.93 20.46
N LYS A 276 -3.48 3.03 21.25
CA LYS A 276 -2.86 1.74 21.63
C LYS A 276 -2.58 0.89 20.38
N ALA A 277 -3.55 0.75 19.49
CA ALA A 277 -3.39 0.04 18.23
C ALA A 277 -2.33 0.68 17.32
N LEU A 278 -2.26 2.01 17.27
CA LEU A 278 -1.25 2.76 16.54
C LEU A 278 0.16 2.44 17.09
N SER A 279 0.34 2.51 18.42
CA SER A 279 1.59 2.13 19.08
C SER A 279 2.01 0.69 18.75
N GLN A 280 1.09 -0.26 18.89
CA GLN A 280 1.33 -1.68 18.59
C GLN A 280 1.68 -1.91 17.12
N GLY A 281 0.97 -1.25 16.21
CA GLY A 281 1.21 -1.31 14.78
C GLY A 281 2.61 -0.83 14.39
N PHE A 282 3.05 0.31 14.94
CA PHE A 282 4.40 0.83 14.69
C PHE A 282 5.48 -0.08 15.29
N LYS A 283 5.30 -0.58 16.52
CA LYS A 283 6.22 -1.55 17.14
C LYS A 283 6.42 -2.79 16.25
N ARG A 284 5.33 -3.34 15.72
CA ARG A 284 5.34 -4.50 14.80
C ARG A 284 5.99 -4.17 13.45
N LEU A 285 5.58 -3.06 12.83
CA LEU A 285 6.04 -2.67 11.50
C LEU A 285 7.55 -2.37 11.44
N PHE A 286 8.10 -1.80 12.51
CA PHE A 286 9.53 -1.48 12.62
C PHE A 286 10.33 -2.54 13.41
N GLY A 287 9.68 -3.58 13.93
CA GLY A 287 10.32 -4.66 14.69
C GLY A 287 11.05 -4.17 15.94
N SER A 288 10.40 -3.30 16.73
CA SER A 288 11.02 -2.64 17.89
C SER A 288 10.03 -2.54 19.06
N ASP A 289 10.17 -3.40 20.07
CA ASP A 289 9.27 -3.39 21.25
C ASP A 289 9.39 -2.11 22.09
N ASP A 290 10.58 -1.52 22.11
CA ASP A 290 10.91 -0.26 22.79
C ASP A 290 10.63 0.97 21.91
N PHE A 291 9.80 0.84 20.86
CA PHE A 291 9.43 1.98 20.02
C PHE A 291 8.64 3.02 20.83
N ALA A 292 9.14 4.26 20.87
CA ALA A 292 8.53 5.33 21.65
C ALA A 292 7.32 5.96 20.95
N MET A 293 6.31 6.41 21.70
CA MET A 293 5.15 7.14 21.17
C MET A 293 4.77 8.33 22.06
N TYR A 294 4.94 9.55 21.56
CA TYR A 294 4.60 10.77 22.30
C TYR A 294 3.46 11.53 21.64
N VAL A 295 2.36 11.69 22.37
CA VAL A 295 1.09 12.23 21.87
C VAL A 295 0.88 13.65 22.37
N VAL A 296 0.30 14.51 21.53
CA VAL A 296 -0.10 15.87 21.92
C VAL A 296 -1.57 15.88 22.32
N LEU A 297 -1.90 16.37 23.52
CA LEU A 297 -3.31 16.65 23.86
C LEU A 297 -3.80 17.83 23.03
N LEU A 298 -5.03 17.78 22.55
CA LEU A 298 -5.61 18.86 21.75
C LEU A 298 -5.51 20.22 22.46
N ALA A 299 -5.21 21.28 21.71
CA ALA A 299 -5.14 22.64 22.27
C ALA A 299 -6.52 23.21 22.54
N ASN A 300 -6.64 24.25 23.38
CA ASN A 300 -7.94 24.90 23.65
C ASN A 300 -8.51 25.55 22.37
N LEU A 301 -9.83 25.41 22.17
CA LEU A 301 -10.57 25.87 20.98
C LEU A 301 -12.04 26.16 21.33
N ASN A 302 -12.61 27.27 20.85
CA ASN A 302 -14.00 27.66 21.11
C ASN A 302 -14.74 28.36 19.93
N PRO A 303 -15.96 27.90 19.55
CA PRO A 303 -16.52 26.61 19.89
C PRO A 303 -15.72 25.49 19.19
N PRO A 304 -15.58 24.30 19.80
CA PRO A 304 -15.07 23.16 19.05
C PRO A 304 -16.03 22.81 17.89
N PRO A 305 -15.54 22.17 16.81
CA PRO A 305 -16.39 21.74 15.70
C PRO A 305 -17.59 20.92 16.19
N SER A 306 -18.77 21.11 15.62
CA SER A 306 -19.96 20.34 16.00
C SER A 306 -19.76 18.84 15.71
N GLY A 307 -19.99 17.98 16.71
CA GLY A 307 -19.90 16.52 16.59
C GLY A 307 -20.80 15.84 17.63
N ALA A 308 -21.16 14.58 17.38
CA ALA A 308 -22.03 13.82 18.29
C ALA A 308 -21.38 13.67 19.69
N ASN A 309 -22.15 13.93 20.75
CA ASN A 309 -21.76 13.62 22.12
C ASN A 309 -21.73 12.11 22.30
N VAL A 310 -20.54 11.50 22.42
CA VAL A 310 -20.42 10.04 22.67
C VAL A 310 -20.14 9.72 24.14
N ALA A 311 -19.88 10.71 25.00
CA ALA A 311 -19.77 10.48 26.44
C ALA A 311 -21.17 10.58 27.09
N PRO A 312 -21.71 9.51 27.72
CA PRO A 312 -23.09 9.53 28.21
C PRO A 312 -23.40 10.54 29.32
N ASP A 313 -22.40 11.03 30.08
CA ASP A 313 -22.65 11.86 31.27
C ASP A 313 -21.51 12.86 31.60
N MET A 314 -20.55 13.07 30.68
CA MET A 314 -19.46 14.01 30.90
C MET A 314 -19.97 15.44 30.66
N PRO A 315 -19.68 16.37 31.58
CA PRO A 315 -19.94 17.76 31.29
C PRO A 315 -18.97 18.31 30.24
N GLY A 316 -19.49 18.91 29.17
CA GLY A 316 -18.69 19.63 28.18
C GLY A 316 -18.77 19.06 26.76
N THR A 317 -17.66 19.13 26.02
CA THR A 317 -17.59 18.85 24.58
C THR A 317 -16.78 17.59 24.29
N HIS A 318 -16.98 16.99 23.10
CA HIS A 318 -16.18 15.85 22.61
C HIS A 318 -14.66 16.09 22.63
N TRP A 319 -14.24 17.37 22.63
CA TRP A 319 -12.84 17.80 22.69
C TRP A 319 -12.17 17.43 24.01
N ALA A 320 -12.87 17.63 25.13
CA ALA A 320 -12.35 17.32 26.46
C ALA A 320 -12.28 15.81 26.69
N ASP A 321 -13.26 15.06 26.19
CA ASP A 321 -13.23 13.59 26.23
C ASP A 321 -12.03 13.05 25.44
N THR A 322 -11.79 13.55 24.23
CA THR A 322 -10.62 13.15 23.42
C THR A 322 -9.31 13.39 24.18
N ARG A 323 -9.15 14.53 24.85
CA ARG A 323 -7.97 14.79 25.68
C ARG A 323 -7.80 13.81 26.82
N ILE A 324 -8.88 13.46 27.52
CA ILE A 324 -8.83 12.49 28.61
C ILE A 324 -8.39 11.12 28.09
N GLN A 325 -8.88 10.72 26.91
CA GLN A 325 -8.43 9.50 26.26
C GLN A 325 -6.95 9.58 25.84
N GLN A 326 -6.48 10.73 25.34
CA GLN A 326 -5.07 10.98 25.04
C GLN A 326 -4.18 10.93 26.28
N VAL A 327 -4.67 11.33 27.47
CA VAL A 327 -3.92 11.19 28.73
C VAL A 327 -3.64 9.72 29.03
N ASN A 328 -4.59 8.82 28.75
CA ASN A 328 -4.45 7.40 29.05
C ASN A 328 -3.30 6.73 28.30
N VAL A 329 -2.71 7.33 27.25
CA VAL A 329 -1.52 6.79 26.58
C VAL A 329 -0.32 6.64 27.52
N VAL A 330 -0.27 7.35 28.65
CA VAL A 330 0.77 7.13 29.67
C VAL A 330 0.70 5.73 30.30
N GLY A 331 -0.43 5.03 30.14
CA GLY A 331 -0.61 3.62 30.47
C GLY A 331 -0.05 2.65 29.42
N ILE A 332 0.53 3.15 28.32
CA ILE A 332 1.22 2.35 27.30
C ILE A 332 2.74 2.43 27.55
N PRO A 333 3.52 1.33 27.44
CA PRO A 333 4.94 1.33 27.74
C PRO A 333 5.69 2.09 26.65
N HIS A 334 6.65 2.94 27.06
CA HIS A 334 7.37 3.88 26.20
C HIS A 334 6.48 4.93 25.52
N ALA A 335 5.33 5.26 26.12
CA ALA A 335 4.48 6.35 25.66
C ALA A 335 4.40 7.50 26.66
N GLY A 336 3.97 8.66 26.17
CA GLY A 336 3.92 9.90 26.93
C GLY A 336 3.01 10.93 26.27
N VAL A 337 2.67 11.96 27.02
CA VAL A 337 1.69 12.96 26.59
C VAL A 337 2.16 14.39 26.86
N ALA A 338 1.96 15.28 25.89
CA ALA A 338 2.30 16.70 25.94
C ALA A 338 1.03 17.56 25.84
N SER A 339 0.67 18.23 26.93
CA SER A 339 -0.51 19.10 26.92
C SER A 339 -0.27 20.34 26.07
N ALA A 340 -1.23 20.69 25.21
CA ALA A 340 -1.29 21.97 24.50
C ALA A 340 -2.47 22.85 24.97
N MET A 341 -3.12 22.45 26.06
CA MET A 341 -4.38 23.08 26.51
C MET A 341 -4.21 24.56 26.86
N ASP A 342 -3.11 24.91 27.54
CA ASP A 342 -2.81 26.27 28.02
C ASP A 342 -2.32 27.24 26.94
N ILE A 343 -1.99 26.74 25.75
CA ILE A 343 -1.41 27.50 24.63
C ILE A 343 -2.30 27.45 23.38
N GLY A 344 -3.56 27.02 23.53
CA GLY A 344 -4.56 27.08 22.48
C GLY A 344 -5.05 28.49 22.19
N ASP A 345 -5.58 28.70 20.99
CA ASP A 345 -6.26 29.93 20.59
C ASP A 345 -7.75 29.61 20.42
N ALA A 346 -8.60 30.32 21.15
CA ALA A 346 -10.04 30.12 21.13
C ALA A 346 -10.62 30.19 19.70
N GLY A 347 -10.13 31.08 18.84
CA GLY A 347 -10.65 31.27 17.48
C GLY A 347 -9.97 30.41 16.41
N ASN A 348 -8.90 29.70 16.76
CA ASN A 348 -8.02 29.05 15.80
C ASN A 348 -7.66 27.63 16.20
N ILE A 349 -8.14 26.67 15.40
CA ILE A 349 -7.85 25.24 15.55
C ILE A 349 -6.37 24.90 15.39
N HIS A 350 -5.57 25.82 14.83
CA HIS A 350 -4.13 25.71 14.65
C HIS A 350 -3.38 26.67 15.59
N PRO A 351 -3.13 26.30 16.86
CA PRO A 351 -2.46 27.19 17.80
C PRO A 351 -1.06 27.58 17.31
N GLU A 352 -0.71 28.85 17.49
CA GLU A 352 0.56 29.41 17.02
C GLU A 352 1.78 28.83 17.76
N ASN A 353 1.67 28.65 19.08
CA ASN A 353 2.78 28.18 19.90
C ASN A 353 3.08 26.69 19.67
N LYS A 354 3.85 26.40 18.61
CA LYS A 354 4.40 25.06 18.35
C LYS A 354 5.67 24.76 19.13
N LEU A 355 6.31 25.80 19.69
CA LEU A 355 7.54 25.68 20.48
C LEU A 355 7.31 24.83 21.71
N ASP A 356 6.36 25.23 22.56
CA ASP A 356 6.08 24.51 23.78
C ASP A 356 5.55 23.10 23.51
N VAL A 357 4.78 22.88 22.43
CA VAL A 357 4.36 21.54 22.04
C VAL A 357 5.57 20.64 21.76
N GLY A 358 6.48 21.08 20.89
CA GLY A 358 7.68 20.32 20.54
C GLY A 358 8.59 20.08 21.74
N GLU A 359 8.83 21.11 22.57
CA GLU A 359 9.68 20.98 23.75
C GLU A 359 9.07 20.03 24.79
N ARG A 360 7.74 20.07 25.02
CA ARG A 360 7.05 19.17 25.95
C ARG A 360 7.12 17.71 25.51
N LEU A 361 6.99 17.43 24.21
CA LEU A 361 7.23 16.09 23.66
C LEU A 361 8.68 15.64 23.88
N ALA A 362 9.65 16.55 23.73
CA ALA A 362 11.06 16.24 23.91
C ALA A 362 11.40 15.89 25.36
N LEU A 363 10.69 16.42 26.36
CA LEU A 363 10.93 16.05 27.76
C LEU A 363 10.66 14.56 28.02
N TRP A 364 9.65 13.97 27.38
CA TRP A 364 9.43 12.53 27.41
C TRP A 364 10.57 11.75 26.78
N ALA A 365 11.02 12.18 25.59
CA ALA A 365 12.16 11.55 24.92
C ALA A 365 13.41 11.60 25.81
N LEU A 366 13.72 12.78 26.38
CA LEU A 366 14.87 12.97 27.27
C LEU A 366 14.82 12.01 28.46
N LYS A 367 13.65 11.87 29.11
CA LYS A 367 13.46 10.98 30.24
C LYS A 367 13.59 9.51 29.87
N ASN A 368 12.86 9.07 28.85
CA ASN A 368 12.68 7.65 28.53
C ASN A 368 13.78 7.09 27.61
N ASP A 369 14.33 7.91 26.70
CA ASP A 369 15.21 7.45 25.61
C ASP A 369 16.64 7.98 25.69
N TYR A 370 16.90 9.03 26.47
CA TYR A 370 18.22 9.64 26.66
C TYR A 370 18.70 9.63 28.13
N GLY A 371 18.03 8.87 28.99
CA GLY A 371 18.46 8.60 30.36
C GLY A 371 18.43 9.81 31.30
N ARG A 372 17.65 10.85 30.99
CA ARG A 372 17.49 12.04 31.85
C ARG A 372 16.43 11.77 32.93
N THR A 373 16.75 10.89 33.88
CA THR A 373 15.80 10.39 34.88
C THR A 373 15.20 11.46 35.80
N THR A 374 15.86 12.61 35.94
CA THR A 374 15.39 13.75 36.76
C THR A 374 14.47 14.72 36.01
N VAL A 375 14.30 14.56 34.69
CA VAL A 375 13.41 15.42 33.91
C VAL A 375 11.95 15.12 34.27
N VAL A 376 11.20 16.18 34.56
CA VAL A 376 9.73 16.13 34.70
C VAL A 376 9.13 16.21 33.29
N PRO A 377 8.48 15.15 32.78
CA PRO A 377 8.15 15.05 31.36
C PRO A 377 6.80 15.67 30.98
N CYS A 378 5.90 15.82 31.94
CA CYS A 378 4.57 16.40 31.75
C CYS A 378 4.09 17.11 33.02
N GLY A 379 2.98 17.85 32.92
CA GLY A 379 2.32 18.42 34.08
C GLY A 379 1.51 17.39 34.86
N PRO A 380 0.88 17.79 35.99
CA PRO A 380 0.16 16.88 36.87
C PRO A 380 -0.87 16.01 36.14
N ILE A 381 -0.92 14.71 36.48
CA ILE A 381 -1.95 13.76 36.03
C ILE A 381 -2.67 13.25 37.27
N LEU A 382 -4.01 13.27 37.27
CA LEU A 382 -4.79 12.82 38.42
C LEU A 382 -4.48 11.36 38.77
N ARG A 383 -4.09 11.12 40.03
CA ARG A 383 -3.78 9.79 40.56
C ARG A 383 -4.91 9.20 41.39
N ASP A 384 -5.50 10.01 42.26
CA ASP A 384 -6.58 9.58 43.15
C ASP A 384 -7.47 10.74 43.61
N VAL A 385 -8.69 10.41 44.02
CA VAL A 385 -9.62 11.31 44.71
C VAL A 385 -10.09 10.67 46.01
N THR A 386 -9.99 11.41 47.12
CA THR A 386 -10.53 11.01 48.42
C THR A 386 -11.55 12.02 48.90
N VAL A 387 -12.72 11.56 49.33
CA VAL A 387 -13.79 12.43 49.82
C VAL A 387 -13.92 12.30 51.33
N THR A 388 -13.93 13.43 52.04
CA THR A 388 -14.19 13.51 53.48
C THR A 388 -15.19 14.63 53.75
N GLY A 389 -16.40 14.27 54.18
CA GLY A 389 -17.51 15.22 54.30
C GLY A 389 -17.83 15.88 52.95
N ASN A 390 -17.83 17.21 52.93
CA ASN A 390 -18.09 18.03 51.74
C ASN A 390 -16.84 18.35 50.89
N LYS A 391 -15.70 17.76 51.23
CA LYS A 391 -14.41 18.03 50.59
C LYS A 391 -13.95 16.85 49.75
N ALA A 392 -13.57 17.11 48.50
CA ALA A 392 -12.83 16.15 47.66
C ALA A 392 -11.36 16.58 47.60
N THR A 393 -10.44 15.64 47.84
CA THR A 393 -8.98 15.86 47.75
C THR A 393 -8.45 15.07 46.57
N CYS A 394 -7.90 15.76 45.58
CA CYS A 394 -7.30 15.21 44.37
C CYS A 394 -5.78 15.15 44.55
N THR A 395 -5.18 13.99 44.33
CA THR A 395 -3.71 13.80 44.29
C THR A 395 -3.25 13.49 42.89
N PHE A 396 -1.97 13.75 42.60
CA PHE A 396 -1.44 13.73 41.24
C PHE A 396 -0.10 13.00 41.14
N ASP A 397 0.12 12.32 40.02
CA ASP A 397 1.45 12.00 39.53
C ASP A 397 2.05 13.22 38.81
N TYR A 398 3.36 13.20 38.56
CA TYR A 398 4.08 14.25 37.81
C TYR A 398 3.97 15.66 38.40
N VAL A 399 3.86 15.76 39.72
CA VAL A 399 3.88 17.04 40.46
C VAL A 399 5.24 17.75 40.43
N GLY A 400 6.30 17.05 40.03
CA GLY A 400 7.65 17.61 39.93
C GLY A 400 8.09 18.29 41.22
N SER A 401 8.51 19.54 41.13
CA SER A 401 8.97 20.37 42.26
C SER A 401 7.82 20.93 43.13
N GLY A 402 6.56 20.62 42.82
CA GLY A 402 5.37 21.05 43.55
C GLY A 402 4.27 21.57 42.62
N LEU A 403 3.12 21.95 43.19
CA LEU A 403 2.00 22.52 42.43
C LEU A 403 1.97 24.05 42.52
N MET A 404 1.53 24.72 41.46
CA MET A 404 1.31 26.17 41.43
C MET A 404 0.05 26.57 40.67
N VAL A 405 -0.45 27.76 40.96
CA VAL A 405 -1.41 28.47 40.10
C VAL A 405 -0.61 29.15 39.00
N GLY A 406 -0.66 28.60 37.80
CA GLY A 406 0.13 29.07 36.67
C GLY A 406 -0.73 29.62 35.55
N TYR A 407 -0.12 30.45 34.71
CA TYR A 407 -0.65 30.79 33.40
C TYR A 407 0.49 30.93 32.40
N LYS A 408 0.15 30.90 31.11
CA LYS A 408 1.11 31.12 30.03
C LYS A 408 0.46 31.97 28.94
N ALA A 409 1.18 33.00 28.49
CA ALA A 409 0.73 33.86 27.40
C ALA A 409 1.55 33.58 26.14
N ASN A 410 1.03 32.75 25.25
CA ASN A 410 1.67 32.35 23.98
C ASN A 410 3.15 31.92 24.21
N TYR A 411 4.11 32.56 23.55
CA TYR A 411 5.54 32.25 23.65
C TYR A 411 6.24 32.67 24.96
N THR A 412 5.56 33.39 25.86
CA THR A 412 6.18 33.77 27.14
C THR A 412 6.39 32.56 28.04
N ALA A 413 7.44 32.59 28.86
CA ALA A 413 7.67 31.55 29.87
C ALA A 413 6.47 31.46 30.82
N THR A 414 6.11 30.25 31.25
CA THR A 414 5.05 30.02 32.23
C THR A 414 5.28 30.90 33.47
N GLN A 415 4.23 31.56 33.94
CA GLN A 415 4.27 32.48 35.07
C GLN A 415 3.49 31.90 36.25
N HIS A 416 4.04 32.04 37.46
CA HIS A 416 3.31 31.79 38.70
C HIS A 416 2.41 32.98 39.02
N LEU A 417 1.10 32.75 39.05
CA LEU A 417 0.11 33.74 39.50
C LEU A 417 0.05 33.78 41.04
N THR A 418 0.95 34.55 41.65
CA THR A 418 1.00 34.70 43.11
C THR A 418 -0.31 35.28 43.65
N GLY A 419 -0.93 34.60 44.62
CA GLY A 419 -2.26 34.97 45.13
C GLY A 419 -3.41 34.68 44.16
N GLY A 420 -3.14 34.00 43.04
CA GLY A 420 -4.14 33.57 42.07
C GLY A 420 -5.06 32.48 42.63
N VAL A 421 -6.23 32.35 42.02
CA VAL A 421 -7.22 31.32 42.36
C VAL A 421 -7.28 30.30 41.23
N LEU A 422 -7.25 29.02 41.58
CA LEU A 422 -7.44 27.94 40.61
C LEU A 422 -8.83 28.00 39.98
N LYS A 423 -8.88 27.82 38.67
CA LYS A 423 -10.09 27.81 37.86
C LYS A 423 -10.33 26.44 37.21
N ARG A 424 -11.52 26.29 36.62
CA ARG A 424 -11.96 25.12 35.82
C ARG A 424 -12.09 23.80 36.58
N PHE A 425 -12.22 23.87 37.90
CA PHE A 425 -12.63 22.73 38.72
C PHE A 425 -14.12 22.76 38.95
N SER A 426 -14.74 21.59 38.85
CA SER A 426 -16.16 21.42 39.15
C SER A 426 -16.38 20.14 39.93
N ILE A 427 -17.41 20.15 40.78
CA ILE A 427 -17.83 18.99 41.56
C ILE A 427 -19.35 18.80 41.45
N ALA A 428 -19.78 17.55 41.55
CA ALA A 428 -21.19 17.19 41.62
C ALA A 428 -21.44 16.21 42.76
N GLY A 429 -22.60 16.33 43.40
CA GLY A 429 -23.08 15.36 44.40
C GLY A 429 -23.87 14.22 43.76
N ALA A 430 -24.64 13.49 44.56
CA ALA A 430 -25.45 12.36 44.11
C ALA A 430 -26.53 12.73 43.07
N THR A 431 -26.97 14.00 43.01
CA THR A 431 -27.95 14.46 42.01
C THR A 431 -27.37 14.55 40.60
N GLY A 432 -26.04 14.49 40.46
CA GLY A 432 -25.35 14.66 39.18
C GLY A 432 -25.28 16.11 38.68
N THR A 433 -25.87 17.08 39.39
CA THR A 433 -25.79 18.51 39.04
C THR A 433 -24.38 19.03 39.31
N TRP A 434 -23.77 19.64 38.29
CA TRP A 434 -22.42 20.19 38.36
C TRP A 434 -22.40 21.62 38.87
N TYR A 435 -21.44 21.92 39.74
CA TYR A 435 -21.16 23.25 40.27
C TYR A 435 -19.67 23.56 40.12
N ASP A 436 -19.34 24.82 39.88
CA ASP A 436 -17.95 25.30 40.02
C ASP A 436 -17.48 25.05 41.46
N ALA A 437 -16.26 24.53 41.59
CA ALA A 437 -15.65 24.24 42.87
C ALA A 437 -14.64 25.32 43.26
N THR A 438 -14.59 25.64 44.55
CA THR A 438 -13.42 26.33 45.12
C THR A 438 -12.28 25.33 45.21
N ALA A 439 -11.17 25.61 44.53
CA ALA A 439 -10.00 24.74 44.47
C ALA A 439 -8.79 25.38 45.16
N THR A 440 -8.18 24.65 46.11
CA THR A 440 -7.04 25.12 46.91
C THR A 440 -5.89 24.13 46.83
N ILE A 441 -4.67 24.64 46.61
CA ILE A 441 -3.45 23.83 46.67
C ILE A 441 -3.09 23.59 48.15
N VAL A 442 -2.95 22.32 48.53
CA VAL A 442 -2.54 21.91 49.89
C VAL A 442 -1.37 20.93 49.78
N GLY A 443 -0.15 21.44 49.86
CA GLY A 443 1.05 20.65 49.51
C GLY A 443 1.01 20.25 48.04
N ASN A 444 1.09 18.94 47.76
CA ASN A 444 0.90 18.37 46.41
C ASN A 444 -0.57 17.92 46.17
N ALA A 445 -1.45 18.27 47.10
CA ALA A 445 -2.90 18.17 47.14
C ALA A 445 -3.65 19.23 46.30
N ILE A 446 -4.79 18.92 45.66
CA ILE A 446 -5.85 19.92 45.42
C ILE A 446 -7.09 19.57 46.24
N GLU A 447 -7.54 20.48 47.10
CA GLU A 447 -8.80 20.36 47.82
C GLU A 447 -9.91 21.13 47.12
N LEU A 448 -11.05 20.46 46.90
CA LEU A 448 -12.23 20.99 46.22
C LEU A 448 -13.43 21.03 47.16
N THR A 449 -14.12 22.16 47.19
CA THR A 449 -15.37 22.35 47.97
C THR A 449 -16.40 23.17 47.19
N CYS A 450 -17.68 22.95 47.46
CA CYS A 450 -18.79 23.77 46.99
C CYS A 450 -19.91 23.76 48.04
N PRO A 451 -20.44 24.92 48.48
CA PRO A 451 -21.52 24.96 49.47
C PRO A 451 -22.77 24.17 49.06
N SER A 452 -23.04 24.07 47.76
CA SER A 452 -24.18 23.33 47.21
C SER A 452 -23.95 21.81 47.10
N VAL A 453 -22.74 21.31 47.41
CA VAL A 453 -22.38 19.90 47.30
C VAL A 453 -21.88 19.38 48.65
N ALA A 454 -22.80 18.80 49.43
CA ALA A 454 -22.50 18.28 50.76
C ALA A 454 -21.65 16.99 50.77
N ALA A 455 -21.67 16.22 49.68
CA ALA A 455 -20.87 15.01 49.50
C ALA A 455 -20.48 14.86 48.03
N PRO A 456 -19.26 15.27 47.64
CA PRO A 456 -18.77 15.12 46.27
C PRO A 456 -18.82 13.65 45.83
N LYS A 457 -19.40 13.42 44.66
CA LYS A 457 -19.45 12.10 43.99
C LYS A 457 -18.74 12.11 42.66
N LYS A 458 -18.69 13.26 42.00
CA LYS A 458 -18.01 13.46 40.72
C LYS A 458 -17.09 14.67 40.80
N VAL A 459 -15.96 14.61 40.10
CA VAL A 459 -14.97 15.68 40.05
C VAL A 459 -14.45 15.82 38.63
N ALA A 460 -14.22 17.05 38.18
CA ALA A 460 -13.68 17.31 36.86
C ALA A 460 -12.78 18.55 36.86
N TYR A 461 -11.76 18.52 36.00
CA TYR A 461 -10.88 19.65 35.71
C TYR A 461 -10.77 19.86 34.20
N ALA A 462 -11.04 21.09 33.76
CA ALA A 462 -10.94 21.52 32.36
C ALA A 462 -11.78 20.66 31.37
N CYS A 463 -12.99 20.27 31.78
CA CYS A 463 -13.92 19.46 30.98
C CYS A 463 -14.98 20.27 30.22
N TRP A 464 -15.44 21.39 30.80
CA TRP A 464 -16.37 22.31 30.15
C TRP A 464 -15.66 23.17 29.12
N ASP A 465 -16.45 23.70 28.17
CA ASP A 465 -16.07 24.66 27.11
C ASP A 465 -14.65 25.19 27.28
N ASN A 466 -13.76 24.83 26.33
CA ASN A 466 -12.32 25.15 26.39
C ASN A 466 -12.04 26.63 26.69
N SER A 467 -13.02 27.50 26.42
CA SER A 467 -13.20 28.77 27.10
C SER A 467 -14.61 28.87 27.70
N LYS A 468 -14.76 28.66 29.00
CA LYS A 468 -15.98 29.11 29.69
C LYS A 468 -16.07 30.62 29.43
N ASP A 469 -17.21 31.08 28.91
CA ASP A 469 -17.52 32.49 28.63
C ASP A 469 -16.82 33.17 27.41
N GLY A 470 -16.25 32.41 26.46
CA GLY A 470 -15.62 33.00 25.25
C GLY A 470 -14.20 33.56 25.47
N LEU A 471 -13.54 33.08 26.52
CA LEU A 471 -12.30 33.60 27.12
C LEU A 471 -11.03 32.80 26.74
N ASP A 472 -10.11 33.45 26.02
CA ASP A 472 -8.80 32.90 25.66
C ASP A 472 -7.83 32.81 26.88
N PRO A 473 -7.31 31.61 27.25
CA PRO A 473 -6.33 31.45 28.32
C PRO A 473 -5.07 32.31 28.16
N VAL A 474 -4.66 32.56 26.91
CA VAL A 474 -3.48 33.36 26.56
C VAL A 474 -3.68 34.84 26.89
N THR A 475 -4.89 35.36 26.70
CA THR A 475 -5.19 36.78 26.92
C THR A 475 -5.51 37.11 28.38
N LEU A 476 -6.02 36.16 29.18
CA LEU A 476 -6.65 36.47 30.48
C LEU A 476 -5.87 36.07 31.72
N LYS A 477 -4.69 35.45 31.57
CA LYS A 477 -3.88 34.99 32.72
C LYS A 477 -4.72 34.13 33.69
N GLU A 478 -5.57 33.26 33.13
CA GLU A 478 -6.44 32.41 33.93
C GLU A 478 -5.58 31.50 34.83
N GLY A 479 -5.91 31.42 36.11
CA GLY A 479 -5.18 30.58 37.07
C GLY A 479 -5.47 29.10 36.83
N LEU A 480 -4.66 28.45 36.00
CA LEU A 480 -4.71 27.01 35.75
C LEU A 480 -3.79 26.26 36.72
N LEU A 481 -3.98 24.96 36.83
CA LEU A 481 -3.08 24.10 37.60
C LEU A 481 -1.82 23.78 36.78
N TYR A 482 -0.66 24.04 37.35
CA TYR A 482 0.65 23.67 36.82
C TYR A 482 1.47 22.93 37.89
N ASN A 483 2.48 22.18 37.46
CA ASN A 483 3.62 21.95 38.35
C ASN A 483 4.58 23.15 38.34
N VAL A 484 5.40 23.30 39.37
CA VAL A 484 6.37 24.39 39.52
C VAL A 484 7.42 24.37 38.40
N ASP A 485 7.63 23.23 37.76
CA ASP A 485 8.51 23.07 36.58
C ASP A 485 7.91 23.67 35.30
N GLY A 486 6.71 24.28 35.38
CA GLY A 486 6.13 25.10 34.32
C GLY A 486 5.25 24.34 33.33
N LEU A 487 4.86 23.10 33.63
CA LEU A 487 4.02 22.25 32.78
C LEU A 487 2.56 22.21 33.27
N PRO A 488 1.57 22.43 32.38
CA PRO A 488 0.17 22.49 32.76
C PRO A 488 -0.38 21.10 33.09
N ALA A 489 -1.26 21.03 34.07
CA ALA A 489 -1.97 19.81 34.42
C ALA A 489 -2.85 19.31 33.26
N ASN A 490 -2.98 17.99 33.19
CA ASN A 490 -3.81 17.31 32.23
C ASN A 490 -5.29 17.32 32.68
N PRO A 491 -6.27 17.35 31.75
CA PRO A 491 -7.67 17.34 32.11
C PRO A 491 -8.05 15.97 32.69
N PHE A 492 -9.06 15.95 33.55
CA PHE A 492 -9.56 14.70 34.10
C PHE A 492 -11.06 14.79 34.40
N TYR A 493 -11.72 13.64 34.33
CA TYR A 493 -13.13 13.46 34.66
C TYR A 493 -13.29 12.19 35.50
N VAL A 494 -13.87 12.34 36.69
CA VAL A 494 -14.19 11.23 37.59
C VAL A 494 -15.71 11.20 37.76
N ASP A 495 -16.34 10.17 37.20
CA ASP A 495 -17.79 9.94 37.22
C ASP A 495 -18.29 9.35 38.55
N ASP A 496 -17.40 8.66 39.28
CA ASP A 496 -17.64 8.16 40.63
C ASP A 496 -16.33 8.14 41.44
N THR A 497 -16.19 9.06 42.38
CA THR A 497 -15.04 9.17 43.30
C THR A 497 -14.82 7.96 44.21
N SER A 498 -15.81 7.08 44.33
CA SER A 498 -15.70 5.83 45.10
C SER A 498 -15.38 4.61 44.23
N ALA A 499 -15.52 4.71 42.91
CA ALA A 499 -15.19 3.63 41.98
C ALA A 499 -13.67 3.55 41.77
N LYS A 500 -13.03 2.65 42.53
CA LYS A 500 -11.60 2.37 42.45
C LYS A 500 -11.35 0.89 42.21
N TYR A 501 -10.34 0.60 41.41
CA TYR A 501 -9.94 -0.75 41.07
C TYR A 501 -8.48 -1.00 41.44
N SER A 502 -8.20 -2.17 41.99
CA SER A 502 -6.85 -2.59 42.36
C SER A 502 -6.21 -3.41 41.24
N VAL A 503 -4.93 -3.16 40.97
CA VAL A 503 -4.06 -4.11 40.29
C VAL A 503 -3.04 -4.60 41.30
N THR A 504 -3.02 -5.91 41.55
CA THR A 504 -2.07 -6.53 42.48
C THR A 504 -0.95 -7.21 41.72
N ALA A 505 0.25 -6.63 41.80
CA ALA A 505 1.44 -7.16 41.17
C ALA A 505 2.25 -8.04 42.11
N SER A 506 2.64 -9.22 41.64
CA SER A 506 3.48 -10.17 42.37
C SER A 506 4.63 -10.68 41.49
N THR A 507 5.69 -11.15 42.13
CA THR A 507 6.89 -11.63 41.44
C THR A 507 7.41 -12.89 42.11
N GLY A 508 7.85 -13.85 41.31
CA GLY A 508 8.73 -14.91 41.77
C GLY A 508 10.12 -14.36 42.16
N ALA A 509 10.97 -15.23 42.67
CA ALA A 509 12.37 -14.88 42.91
C ALA A 509 13.09 -14.51 41.59
N ASN A 510 14.16 -13.69 41.70
CA ASN A 510 15.09 -13.39 40.60
C ASN A 510 14.61 -12.44 39.50
N GLY A 511 13.65 -11.59 39.83
CA GLY A 511 13.30 -10.44 39.01
C GLY A 511 12.41 -9.48 39.78
N SER A 512 11.83 -8.55 39.05
CA SER A 512 10.95 -7.52 39.60
C SER A 512 9.82 -7.17 38.62
N ILE A 513 8.73 -6.68 39.19
CA ILE A 513 7.62 -6.06 38.48
C ILE A 513 7.40 -4.67 39.08
N SER A 514 7.22 -3.66 38.23
CA SER A 514 7.02 -2.27 38.64
C SER A 514 5.81 -1.67 37.94
N PRO A 515 4.82 -1.12 38.66
CA PRO A 515 4.72 -1.08 40.14
C PRO A 515 4.66 -2.47 40.80
N ALA A 516 5.08 -2.57 42.07
CA ALA A 516 5.02 -3.81 42.85
C ALA A 516 3.87 -3.78 43.87
N GLY A 517 3.32 -4.94 44.24
CA GLY A 517 2.27 -5.06 45.24
C GLY A 517 0.91 -4.56 44.77
N ALA A 518 0.00 -4.30 45.73
CA ALA A 518 -1.33 -3.80 45.44
C ALA A 518 -1.30 -2.28 45.21
N SER A 519 -1.73 -1.85 44.02
CA SER A 519 -1.95 -0.45 43.68
C SER A 519 -3.41 -0.22 43.32
N THR A 520 -4.01 0.84 43.85
CA THR A 520 -5.40 1.23 43.57
C THR A 520 -5.43 2.38 42.58
N TYR A 521 -6.36 2.35 41.62
CA TYR A 521 -6.52 3.34 40.56
C TYR A 521 -7.99 3.74 40.42
N LEU A 522 -8.25 4.94 39.91
CA LEU A 522 -9.59 5.37 39.56
C LEU A 522 -10.12 4.56 38.37
N LYS A 523 -11.45 4.40 38.29
CA LYS A 523 -12.12 3.88 37.10
C LYS A 523 -11.65 4.60 35.82
N ARG A 524 -11.55 3.87 34.71
CA ARG A 524 -11.08 4.33 33.39
C ARG A 524 -9.61 4.80 33.31
N THR A 525 -8.80 4.48 34.31
CA THR A 525 -7.34 4.69 34.24
C THR A 525 -6.68 3.55 33.47
N ALA A 526 -5.87 3.84 32.45
CA ALA A 526 -4.99 2.84 31.84
C ALA A 526 -3.65 2.77 32.61
N VAL A 527 -3.08 1.58 32.80
CA VAL A 527 -1.86 1.41 33.61
C VAL A 527 -0.86 0.47 32.96
N ALA A 528 0.42 0.85 32.98
CA ALA A 528 1.54 0.05 32.50
C ALA A 528 2.30 -0.61 33.66
N TYR A 529 2.79 -1.82 33.40
CA TYR A 529 3.73 -2.54 34.25
C TYR A 529 4.98 -2.89 33.45
N THR A 530 6.14 -2.71 34.06
CA THR A 530 7.44 -3.15 33.53
C THR A 530 7.92 -4.35 34.32
N ILE A 531 8.41 -5.36 33.60
CA ILE A 531 8.94 -6.61 34.16
C ILE A 531 10.44 -6.64 33.84
N THR A 532 11.28 -6.77 34.88
CA THR A 532 12.74 -6.73 34.73
C THR A 532 13.36 -7.96 35.41
N PRO A 533 13.98 -8.87 34.64
CA PRO A 533 14.71 -9.99 35.21
C PRO A 533 16.02 -9.52 35.86
N ASN A 534 16.47 -10.21 36.90
CA ASN A 534 17.82 -10.00 37.44
C ASN A 534 18.88 -10.47 36.42
N SER A 535 20.10 -9.96 36.55
CA SER A 535 21.23 -10.40 35.72
C SER A 535 21.39 -11.93 35.78
N GLY A 536 21.47 -12.58 34.62
CA GLY A 536 21.57 -14.04 34.50
C GLY A 536 20.23 -14.78 34.54
N TYR A 537 19.10 -14.06 34.62
CA TYR A 537 17.75 -14.63 34.56
C TYR A 537 16.98 -14.08 33.36
N TYR A 538 15.89 -14.76 33.01
CA TYR A 538 14.94 -14.35 31.98
C TYR A 538 13.52 -14.36 32.55
N ILE A 539 12.62 -13.62 31.90
CA ILE A 539 11.19 -13.64 32.20
C ILE A 539 10.67 -15.00 31.70
N GLN A 540 10.26 -15.87 32.60
CA GLN A 540 9.71 -17.17 32.23
C GLN A 540 8.29 -17.00 31.67
N ASP A 541 7.46 -16.30 32.43
CA ASP A 541 6.08 -16.03 32.07
C ASP A 541 5.55 -14.82 32.84
N VAL A 542 4.49 -14.21 32.31
CA VAL A 542 3.68 -13.21 32.98
C VAL A 542 2.23 -13.69 32.95
N PHE A 543 1.58 -13.68 34.09
CA PHE A 543 0.18 -14.06 34.25
C PHE A 543 -0.64 -12.80 34.54
N VAL A 544 -1.70 -12.59 33.78
CA VAL A 544 -2.72 -11.56 34.05
C VAL A 544 -4.01 -12.28 34.39
N ASP A 545 -4.55 -12.02 35.58
CA ASP A 545 -5.74 -12.69 36.11
C ASP A 545 -5.67 -14.22 36.04
N GLY A 546 -4.49 -14.76 36.38
CA GLY A 546 -4.19 -16.19 36.33
C GLY A 546 -3.97 -16.77 34.93
N THR A 547 -4.13 -15.96 33.87
CA THR A 547 -3.91 -16.38 32.48
C THR A 547 -2.52 -15.98 32.03
N SER A 548 -1.73 -16.93 31.54
CA SER A 548 -0.43 -16.67 30.93
C SER A 548 -0.60 -15.77 29.70
N ILE A 549 0.18 -14.70 29.64
CA ILE A 549 0.33 -13.83 28.48
C ILE A 549 1.73 -13.97 27.85
N GLY A 550 2.51 -14.95 28.32
CA GLY A 550 3.87 -15.21 27.86
C GLY A 550 4.92 -14.31 28.51
N SER A 551 6.15 -14.47 28.03
CA SER A 551 7.32 -13.70 28.49
C SER A 551 7.34 -12.30 27.87
N VAL A 552 6.57 -11.38 28.44
CA VAL A 552 6.59 -9.97 28.04
C VAL A 552 7.43 -9.13 29.00
N LYS A 553 8.17 -8.14 28.47
CA LYS A 553 8.93 -7.16 29.29
C LYS A 553 8.05 -6.07 29.88
N SER A 554 6.83 -5.92 29.37
CA SER A 554 5.87 -4.93 29.83
C SER A 554 4.46 -5.38 29.50
N TYR A 555 3.50 -4.93 30.30
CA TYR A 555 2.07 -5.15 30.05
C TYR A 555 1.27 -3.88 30.32
N SER A 556 0.21 -3.66 29.55
CA SER A 556 -0.73 -2.56 29.75
C SER A 556 -2.12 -3.07 29.98
N PHE A 557 -2.69 -2.68 31.12
CA PHE A 557 -4.12 -2.77 31.35
C PHE A 557 -4.80 -1.60 30.63
N ASP A 558 -5.85 -1.94 29.89
CA ASP A 558 -6.80 -0.97 29.35
C ASP A 558 -7.50 -0.21 30.49
N PRO A 559 -8.22 0.89 30.20
CA PRO A 559 -9.01 1.62 31.18
C PRO A 559 -9.77 0.70 32.13
N LEU A 560 -9.47 0.79 33.43
CA LEU A 560 -9.90 -0.20 34.41
C LEU A 560 -11.40 -0.11 34.73
N TYR A 561 -12.06 -1.27 34.72
CA TYR A 561 -13.47 -1.48 35.11
C TYR A 561 -13.66 -2.62 36.14
N ALA A 562 -12.58 -3.30 36.51
CA ALA A 562 -12.55 -4.38 37.49
C ALA A 562 -11.18 -4.43 38.16
N ASN A 563 -11.08 -5.17 39.27
CA ASN A 563 -9.80 -5.48 39.89
C ASN A 563 -9.05 -6.51 39.05
N HIS A 564 -7.72 -6.40 39.02
CA HIS A 564 -6.85 -7.31 38.30
C HIS A 564 -5.66 -7.78 39.16
N THR A 565 -5.02 -8.84 38.69
CA THR A 565 -3.75 -9.35 39.20
C THR A 565 -2.75 -9.46 38.06
N ILE A 566 -1.47 -9.22 38.36
CA ILE A 566 -0.36 -9.50 37.45
C ILE A 566 0.75 -10.21 38.21
N ALA A 567 1.28 -11.30 37.68
CA ALA A 567 2.35 -12.06 38.31
C ALA A 567 3.44 -12.38 37.30
N ALA A 568 4.71 -12.14 37.64
CA ALA A 568 5.83 -12.51 36.79
C ALA A 568 6.64 -13.65 37.43
N THR A 569 7.07 -14.63 36.63
CA THR A 569 7.99 -15.68 37.04
C THR A 569 9.30 -15.58 36.25
N PHE A 570 10.38 -16.05 36.85
CA PHE A 570 11.73 -15.96 36.28
C PHE A 570 12.46 -17.29 36.43
N ALA A 571 13.37 -17.56 35.51
CA ALA A 571 14.24 -18.72 35.60
C ALA A 571 15.67 -18.39 35.11
N ALA A 572 16.62 -19.27 35.41
CA ALA A 572 18.06 -19.03 35.17
C ALA A 572 18.50 -19.35 33.74
N SER A 573 17.78 -20.23 33.04
CA SER A 573 18.08 -20.61 31.66
C SER A 573 16.83 -20.57 30.81
N ALA A 574 16.80 -19.67 29.83
CA ALA A 574 15.67 -19.57 28.90
C ALA A 574 15.40 -20.94 28.25
N PRO A 575 14.13 -21.41 28.18
CA PRO A 575 13.77 -22.49 27.29
C PRO A 575 14.26 -22.12 25.91
N SER A 576 14.82 -23.07 25.18
CA SER A 576 15.07 -22.85 23.78
C SER A 576 13.88 -23.35 22.98
N TYR A 577 13.36 -22.52 22.09
CA TYR A 577 12.39 -22.93 21.11
C TYR A 577 13.09 -23.30 19.81
N THR A 578 12.47 -24.21 19.08
CA THR A 578 12.97 -24.64 17.79
C THR A 578 12.26 -23.87 16.69
N VAL A 579 13.02 -23.11 15.91
CA VAL A 579 12.59 -22.70 14.58
C VAL A 579 13.00 -23.81 13.61
N THR A 580 12.03 -24.53 13.08
CA THR A 580 12.27 -25.58 12.09
C THR A 580 12.28 -24.95 10.71
N ALA A 581 13.49 -24.71 10.20
CA ALA A 581 13.71 -24.16 8.86
C ALA A 581 13.86 -25.30 7.84
N SER A 582 12.99 -25.37 6.84
CA SER A 582 13.05 -26.37 5.79
C SER A 582 13.02 -25.74 4.40
N ALA A 583 13.83 -26.29 3.50
CA ALA A 583 13.81 -25.96 2.09
C ALA A 583 13.22 -27.15 1.32
N SER A 584 12.37 -26.91 0.33
CA SER A 584 12.00 -27.97 -0.62
C SER A 584 13.26 -28.46 -1.33
N THR A 585 13.38 -29.77 -1.51
CA THR A 585 14.62 -30.45 -1.89
C THR A 585 15.22 -29.86 -3.17
N GLY A 586 16.45 -29.34 -3.12
CA GLY A 586 17.32 -29.02 -4.26
C GLY A 586 17.17 -27.64 -4.93
N GLY A 587 16.04 -26.93 -4.76
CA GLY A 587 15.80 -25.64 -5.45
C GLY A 587 16.42 -24.41 -4.82
N GLY A 588 17.00 -24.59 -3.65
CA GLY A 588 17.69 -23.58 -2.88
C GLY A 588 17.92 -24.08 -1.45
N THR A 589 18.34 -23.16 -0.58
CA THR A 589 18.66 -23.45 0.82
C THR A 589 18.03 -22.40 1.73
N ILE A 590 17.76 -22.81 2.97
CA ILE A 590 17.61 -21.90 4.10
C ILE A 590 18.85 -22.05 4.97
N SER A 591 19.39 -20.95 5.50
CA SER A 591 20.51 -20.96 6.43
C SER A 591 20.24 -20.03 7.62
N PRO A 592 20.28 -20.53 8.86
CA PRO A 592 20.46 -21.94 9.23
C PRO A 592 19.26 -22.82 8.83
N SER A 593 19.50 -24.08 8.44
CA SER A 593 18.46 -25.07 8.14
C SER A 593 18.23 -26.03 9.30
N GLY A 594 17.12 -26.77 9.25
CA GLY A 594 16.74 -27.77 10.23
C GLY A 594 16.17 -27.15 11.49
N ALA A 595 16.24 -27.91 12.58
CA ALA A 595 15.86 -27.45 13.91
C ALA A 595 16.90 -26.47 14.44
N VAL A 596 16.54 -25.18 14.49
CA VAL A 596 17.41 -24.12 15.00
C VAL A 596 16.90 -23.70 16.37
N SER A 597 17.68 -24.03 17.38
CA SER A 597 17.42 -23.65 18.76
C SER A 597 17.64 -22.15 18.93
N VAL A 598 16.62 -21.45 19.43
CA VAL A 598 16.63 -20.04 19.77
C VAL A 598 16.15 -19.93 21.20
N ASN A 599 16.97 -19.34 22.08
CA ASN A 599 16.54 -19.09 23.46
C ASN A 599 15.28 -18.22 23.48
N GLN A 600 14.41 -18.43 24.47
CA GLN A 600 13.21 -17.64 24.70
C GLN A 600 13.54 -16.14 24.68
N GLY A 601 12.77 -15.39 23.90
CA GLY A 601 12.97 -13.96 23.68
C GLY A 601 14.20 -13.59 22.85
N GLY A 602 14.94 -14.59 22.35
CA GLY A 602 16.04 -14.42 21.42
C GLY A 602 15.55 -14.13 20.00
N ALA A 603 16.44 -13.59 19.18
CA ALA A 603 16.20 -13.38 17.76
C ALA A 603 17.06 -14.29 16.91
N ARG A 604 16.55 -14.73 15.76
CA ARG A 604 17.29 -15.50 14.77
C ARG A 604 16.92 -15.12 13.35
N ILE A 605 17.94 -14.80 12.57
CA ILE A 605 17.82 -14.54 11.13
C ILE A 605 18.04 -15.84 10.34
N PHE A 606 17.22 -16.01 9.32
CA PHE A 606 17.27 -17.07 8.31
C PHE A 606 17.46 -16.44 6.94
N SER A 607 18.50 -16.87 6.23
CA SER A 607 18.79 -16.48 4.85
C SER A 607 18.24 -17.54 3.91
N ILE A 608 17.54 -17.14 2.85
CA ILE A 608 16.94 -18.02 1.85
C ILE A 608 17.65 -17.75 0.53
N THR A 609 18.32 -18.77 0.00
CA THR A 609 19.11 -18.70 -1.23
C THR A 609 18.51 -19.64 -2.26
N ALA A 610 17.94 -19.11 -3.34
CA ALA A 610 17.47 -19.93 -4.45
C ALA A 610 18.63 -20.32 -5.38
N ASN A 611 18.62 -21.56 -5.90
CA ASN A 611 19.60 -22.04 -6.88
C ASN A 611 19.15 -21.68 -8.30
N GLY A 612 20.08 -21.42 -9.23
CA GLY A 612 19.82 -21.49 -10.67
C GLY A 612 18.67 -20.65 -11.24
N GLY A 613 18.35 -19.49 -10.64
CA GLY A 613 17.26 -18.62 -11.09
C GLY A 613 15.86 -19.07 -10.65
N ASN A 614 15.76 -19.98 -9.68
CA ASN A 614 14.50 -20.39 -9.07
C ASN A 614 13.89 -19.26 -8.23
N VAL A 615 12.58 -19.32 -8.02
CA VAL A 615 11.84 -18.39 -7.13
C VAL A 615 11.58 -19.07 -5.80
N ALA A 616 11.90 -18.38 -4.70
CA ALA A 616 11.62 -18.86 -3.35
C ALA A 616 10.35 -18.22 -2.79
N THR A 617 9.38 -19.03 -2.39
CA THR A 617 8.19 -18.57 -1.66
C THR A 617 8.29 -19.05 -0.22
N LEU A 618 8.17 -18.12 0.73
CA LEU A 618 8.21 -18.46 2.16
C LEU A 618 6.82 -18.72 2.72
N MET A 619 6.75 -19.70 3.62
CA MET A 619 5.70 -19.80 4.62
C MET A 619 6.32 -19.69 6.01
N VAL A 620 5.67 -18.92 6.88
CA VAL A 620 5.98 -18.82 8.30
C VAL A 620 4.76 -19.28 9.06
N ASP A 621 4.90 -20.34 9.85
CA ASP A 621 3.79 -20.92 10.63
C ASP A 621 2.53 -21.21 9.81
N GLY A 622 2.74 -21.66 8.56
CA GLY A 622 1.68 -21.96 7.59
C GLY A 622 1.09 -20.73 6.87
N GLN A 623 1.49 -19.51 7.24
CA GLN A 623 1.07 -18.28 6.57
C GLN A 623 2.02 -17.89 5.44
N ALA A 624 1.47 -17.51 4.28
CA ALA A 624 2.26 -17.16 3.11
C ALA A 624 2.88 -15.76 3.27
N MET A 625 4.22 -15.69 3.22
CA MET A 625 4.98 -14.44 3.37
C MET A 625 5.41 -13.82 2.04
N GLY A 626 5.06 -14.47 0.92
CA GLY A 626 5.47 -14.09 -0.42
C GLY A 626 6.95 -14.41 -0.71
N GLN A 627 7.49 -13.79 -1.76
CA GLN A 627 8.89 -13.96 -2.16
C GLN A 627 9.82 -13.19 -1.23
N ARG A 628 10.74 -13.88 -0.55
CA ARG A 628 11.73 -13.26 0.34
C ARG A 628 13.07 -13.97 0.29
N LYS A 629 14.16 -13.21 0.44
CA LYS A 629 15.55 -13.72 0.55
C LYS A 629 16.02 -13.90 2.00
N SER A 630 15.26 -13.42 2.98
CA SER A 630 15.57 -13.60 4.40
C SER A 630 14.31 -13.45 5.26
N PHE A 631 14.31 -14.05 6.44
CA PHE A 631 13.30 -13.86 7.47
C PHE A 631 13.95 -13.83 8.86
N THR A 632 13.54 -12.91 9.73
CA THR A 632 14.04 -12.84 11.12
C THR A 632 12.88 -13.13 12.06
N PHE A 633 13.03 -14.15 12.89
CA PHE A 633 12.20 -14.29 14.09
C PHE A 633 12.82 -13.42 15.18
N SER A 634 12.03 -12.51 15.74
CA SER A 634 12.37 -11.72 16.91
C SER A 634 11.55 -12.21 18.09
N ASP A 635 12.11 -12.12 19.30
CA ASP A 635 11.41 -12.48 20.54
C ASP A 635 10.76 -13.88 20.49
N VAL A 636 11.54 -14.90 20.13
CA VAL A 636 11.02 -16.26 19.94
C VAL A 636 10.51 -16.80 21.28
N ILE A 637 9.19 -16.97 21.41
CA ILE A 637 8.53 -17.51 22.62
C ILE A 637 7.76 -18.82 22.36
N ALA A 638 7.82 -19.36 21.15
CA ALA A 638 7.23 -20.63 20.76
C ALA A 638 8.05 -21.30 19.66
N ASN A 639 7.79 -22.58 19.39
CA ASN A 639 8.35 -23.24 18.22
C ASN A 639 7.73 -22.63 16.97
N HIS A 640 8.56 -22.39 15.96
CA HIS A 640 8.10 -21.87 14.67
C HIS A 640 8.50 -22.81 13.54
N THR A 641 7.82 -22.66 12.42
CA THR A 641 8.21 -23.29 11.16
C THR A 641 8.48 -22.21 10.12
N LEU A 642 9.57 -22.39 9.39
CA LEU A 642 9.91 -21.57 8.24
C LEU A 642 10.16 -22.52 7.08
N SER A 643 9.30 -22.52 6.08
CA SER A 643 9.52 -23.32 4.88
C SER A 643 9.72 -22.44 3.66
N ALA A 644 10.70 -22.81 2.84
CA ALA A 644 10.92 -22.21 1.52
C ALA A 644 10.62 -23.27 0.46
N ALA A 645 9.64 -22.99 -0.39
CA ALA A 645 9.39 -23.77 -1.59
C ALA A 645 10.04 -23.07 -2.78
N PHE A 646 10.68 -23.86 -3.64
CA PHE A 646 11.35 -23.35 -4.83
C PHE A 646 10.62 -23.80 -6.10
N THR A 647 10.44 -22.88 -7.03
CA THR A 647 9.88 -23.16 -8.37
C THR A 647 10.88 -22.79 -9.46
N CYS A 648 10.95 -23.63 -10.49
CA CYS A 648 11.65 -23.39 -11.74
C CYS A 648 10.73 -22.59 -12.68
N VAL A 649 11.31 -21.67 -13.45
CA VAL A 649 10.60 -20.91 -14.47
C VAL A 649 10.76 -21.62 -15.82
N LEU A 650 9.67 -21.91 -16.52
CA LEU A 650 9.70 -22.57 -17.82
C LEU A 650 9.10 -21.66 -18.89
N HIS A 651 9.84 -21.40 -19.95
CA HIS A 651 9.37 -20.63 -21.09
C HIS A 651 9.21 -21.54 -22.30
N ALA A 652 7.97 -21.73 -22.74
CA ALA A 652 7.65 -22.54 -23.91
C ALA A 652 7.19 -21.68 -25.08
N GLN A 653 7.63 -22.04 -26.29
CA GLN A 653 7.22 -21.38 -27.53
C GLN A 653 7.16 -22.39 -28.69
N ALA A 654 6.19 -22.27 -29.59
CA ALA A 654 6.15 -23.05 -30.83
C ALA A 654 6.27 -22.12 -32.04
N GLY A 655 7.05 -22.54 -33.02
CA GLY A 655 7.08 -21.98 -34.36
C GLY A 655 5.93 -22.51 -35.22
N TYR A 656 5.83 -21.96 -36.42
CA TYR A 656 4.77 -22.28 -37.38
C TYR A 656 4.77 -23.78 -37.81
N GLY A 657 3.58 -24.42 -37.89
CA GLY A 657 3.39 -25.82 -38.29
C GLY A 657 3.03 -26.82 -37.17
N GLY A 658 2.80 -26.32 -35.95
CA GLY A 658 2.34 -27.11 -34.81
C GLY A 658 2.16 -26.27 -33.56
N SER A 659 1.92 -26.89 -32.41
CA SER A 659 1.78 -26.21 -31.12
C SER A 659 2.64 -26.87 -30.04
N ILE A 660 2.90 -26.13 -28.96
CA ILE A 660 3.49 -26.64 -27.73
C ILE A 660 2.54 -26.32 -26.56
N SER A 661 2.31 -27.27 -25.66
CA SER A 661 1.44 -27.08 -24.49
C SER A 661 2.08 -27.71 -23.23
N PRO A 662 2.17 -26.97 -22.10
CA PRO A 662 1.75 -25.58 -21.92
C PRO A 662 2.63 -24.59 -22.71
N ASN A 663 2.07 -23.43 -23.11
CA ASN A 663 2.75 -22.38 -23.87
C ASN A 663 2.99 -21.13 -22.98
N GLY A 664 4.03 -20.35 -23.27
CA GLY A 664 4.37 -19.15 -22.50
C GLY A 664 5.18 -19.45 -21.23
N THR A 665 5.17 -18.50 -20.28
CA THR A 665 5.88 -18.63 -19.01
C THR A 665 5.03 -19.39 -18.00
N THR A 666 5.55 -20.50 -17.48
CA THR A 666 4.91 -21.29 -16.42
C THR A 666 5.87 -21.49 -15.26
N LEU A 667 5.34 -21.59 -14.03
CA LEU A 667 6.11 -21.96 -12.85
C LEU A 667 5.88 -23.43 -12.55
N ALA A 668 6.96 -24.20 -12.45
CA ALA A 668 6.92 -25.61 -12.10
C ALA A 668 7.66 -25.82 -10.77
N PRO A 669 7.16 -26.63 -9.83
CA PRO A 669 7.89 -26.95 -8.61
C PRO A 669 9.28 -27.52 -8.90
N TYR A 670 10.29 -27.16 -8.12
CA TYR A 670 11.61 -27.74 -8.26
C TYR A 670 11.56 -29.27 -8.10
N GLY A 671 12.31 -29.99 -8.94
CA GLY A 671 12.38 -31.44 -8.96
C GLY A 671 11.17 -32.12 -9.64
N SER A 672 10.13 -31.35 -9.97
CA SER A 672 9.02 -31.84 -10.78
C SER A 672 9.48 -32.10 -12.22
N SER A 673 8.61 -32.72 -13.01
CA SER A 673 8.84 -32.88 -14.44
C SER A 673 7.73 -32.18 -15.18
N GLN A 674 8.08 -31.35 -16.17
CA GLN A 674 7.10 -30.74 -17.04
C GLN A 674 7.12 -31.42 -18.39
N THR A 675 6.01 -32.04 -18.75
CA THR A 675 5.78 -32.55 -20.09
C THR A 675 5.22 -31.44 -20.94
N PHE A 676 5.86 -31.21 -22.07
CA PHE A 676 5.37 -30.38 -23.15
C PHE A 676 4.88 -31.29 -24.25
N THR A 677 3.62 -31.15 -24.64
CA THR A 677 3.06 -31.84 -25.80
C THR A 677 3.30 -30.98 -27.02
N ILE A 678 3.99 -31.53 -28.00
CA ILE A 678 4.31 -30.89 -29.28
C ILE A 678 3.43 -31.55 -30.34
N THR A 679 2.40 -30.84 -30.78
CA THR A 679 1.44 -31.41 -31.73
C THR A 679 1.68 -30.79 -33.10
N PRO A 680 2.27 -31.53 -34.07
CA PRO A 680 2.29 -31.08 -35.45
C PRO A 680 0.88 -30.88 -35.95
N MET A 681 0.71 -29.86 -36.77
CA MET A 681 -0.49 -29.73 -37.59
C MET A 681 -0.49 -30.86 -38.65
N PRO A 682 -1.65 -31.33 -39.13
CA PRO A 682 -1.66 -32.40 -40.13
C PRO A 682 -0.87 -31.97 -41.38
N GLY A 683 -0.12 -32.89 -41.98
CA GLY A 683 0.81 -32.57 -43.09
C GLY A 683 2.15 -31.95 -42.66
N TYR A 684 2.34 -31.59 -41.39
CA TYR A 684 3.64 -31.23 -40.83
C TYR A 684 4.16 -32.35 -39.94
N SER A 685 5.47 -32.51 -39.93
CA SER A 685 6.20 -33.24 -38.90
C SER A 685 6.93 -32.24 -38.01
N VAL A 686 7.23 -32.63 -36.76
CA VAL A 686 8.16 -31.85 -35.94
C VAL A 686 9.50 -31.83 -36.66
N ALA A 687 10.07 -30.66 -36.92
CA ALA A 687 11.39 -30.51 -37.50
C ALA A 687 12.45 -30.72 -36.42
N LYS A 688 12.30 -29.97 -35.34
CA LYS A 688 13.14 -30.05 -34.15
C LYS A 688 12.47 -29.34 -32.99
N VAL A 689 12.65 -29.88 -31.80
CA VAL A 689 12.43 -29.20 -30.53
C VAL A 689 13.80 -28.83 -29.97
N MET A 690 13.93 -27.59 -29.49
CA MET A 690 15.11 -27.13 -28.76
C MET A 690 14.75 -27.01 -27.29
N VAL A 691 15.59 -27.51 -26.41
CA VAL A 691 15.52 -27.25 -24.97
C VAL A 691 16.83 -26.59 -24.56
N ASP A 692 16.78 -25.38 -24.03
CA ASP A 692 17.96 -24.57 -23.66
C ASP A 692 19.00 -24.48 -24.78
N GLY A 693 18.53 -24.25 -26.00
CA GLY A 693 19.39 -24.16 -27.18
C GLY A 693 19.96 -25.50 -27.67
N THR A 694 19.65 -26.63 -27.03
CA THR A 694 20.04 -27.97 -27.48
C THR A 694 18.90 -28.63 -28.25
N ASN A 695 19.18 -29.13 -29.45
CA ASN A 695 18.19 -29.83 -30.27
C ASN A 695 17.91 -31.23 -29.69
N VAL A 696 16.69 -31.49 -29.24
CA VAL A 696 16.23 -32.78 -28.71
C VAL A 696 15.49 -33.63 -29.75
N GLY A 697 15.48 -33.19 -31.01
CA GLY A 697 14.97 -33.93 -32.16
C GLY A 697 13.51 -33.61 -32.51
N ALA A 698 13.02 -34.35 -33.51
CA ALA A 698 11.67 -34.27 -34.04
C ALA A 698 10.66 -35.03 -33.15
N VAL A 699 10.44 -34.55 -31.93
CA VAL A 699 9.60 -35.23 -30.93
C VAL A 699 8.24 -34.57 -30.75
N THR A 700 7.18 -35.37 -30.65
CA THR A 700 5.79 -34.90 -30.42
C THR A 700 5.44 -34.72 -28.94
N SER A 701 6.37 -35.06 -28.06
CA SER A 701 6.30 -34.79 -26.64
C SER A 701 7.73 -34.68 -26.14
N HIS A 702 7.99 -33.71 -25.28
CA HIS A 702 9.25 -33.63 -24.57
C HIS A 702 8.97 -33.36 -23.10
N THR A 703 9.50 -34.24 -22.25
CA THR A 703 9.44 -34.04 -20.81
C THR A 703 10.78 -33.54 -20.34
N ILE A 704 10.80 -32.33 -19.80
CA ILE A 704 11.95 -31.87 -19.02
C ILE A 704 11.79 -32.51 -17.64
N SER A 705 12.47 -33.63 -17.44
CA SER A 705 12.39 -34.40 -16.21
C SER A 705 13.30 -33.81 -15.13
N LYS A 706 12.85 -33.85 -13.87
CA LYS A 706 13.61 -33.40 -12.70
C LYS A 706 14.16 -31.99 -12.89
N LEU A 707 13.26 -31.02 -13.03
CA LEU A 707 13.57 -29.60 -13.17
C LEU A 707 14.45 -29.13 -12.03
N THR A 708 15.73 -28.87 -12.31
CA THR A 708 16.70 -28.38 -11.31
C THR A 708 17.12 -26.93 -11.54
N SER A 709 16.66 -26.35 -12.64
CA SER A 709 16.84 -24.95 -13.00
C SER A 709 15.64 -24.49 -13.82
N SER A 710 15.58 -23.19 -14.11
CA SER A 710 14.67 -22.67 -15.13
C SER A 710 15.08 -23.15 -16.53
N HIS A 711 14.11 -23.33 -17.44
CA HIS A 711 14.34 -23.87 -18.78
C HIS A 711 13.56 -23.11 -19.85
N THR A 712 14.06 -23.18 -21.08
CA THR A 712 13.39 -22.72 -22.29
C THR A 712 13.15 -23.92 -23.22
N ILE A 713 11.98 -23.99 -23.84
CA ILE A 713 11.65 -25.02 -24.82
C ILE A 713 10.98 -24.40 -26.05
N THR A 714 11.55 -24.65 -27.23
CA THR A 714 11.02 -24.14 -28.49
C THR A 714 10.80 -25.26 -29.49
N ALA A 715 9.59 -25.42 -30.03
CA ALA A 715 9.30 -26.39 -31.09
C ALA A 715 9.29 -25.76 -32.48
N SER A 716 9.75 -26.47 -33.50
CA SER A 716 9.67 -26.06 -34.91
C SER A 716 9.29 -27.26 -35.80
N PHE A 717 8.70 -27.01 -36.96
CA PHE A 717 8.01 -28.02 -37.77
C PHE A 717 8.42 -27.94 -39.26
N THR A 718 8.39 -29.07 -39.96
CA THR A 718 8.71 -29.23 -41.40
C THR A 718 7.59 -30.00 -42.08
N GLY A 719 7.13 -29.59 -43.27
CA GLY A 719 6.12 -30.32 -44.04
C GLY A 719 6.51 -30.45 -45.51
N PRO A 720 5.85 -31.34 -46.29
CA PRO A 720 6.05 -31.44 -47.73
C PRO A 720 5.78 -30.08 -48.35
N GLY A 721 6.64 -29.67 -49.28
CA GLY A 721 6.47 -28.40 -49.98
C GLY A 721 5.03 -28.23 -50.47
N GLY A 722 4.37 -27.17 -50.01
CA GLY A 722 3.05 -26.75 -50.46
C GLY A 722 1.88 -27.65 -50.04
N GLY A 723 1.09 -27.17 -49.07
CA GLY A 723 -0.36 -27.43 -48.99
C GLY A 723 -0.84 -28.49 -48.00
N GLY A 724 -1.44 -28.04 -46.88
CA GLY A 724 -2.48 -28.80 -46.18
C GLY A 724 -2.55 -28.65 -44.66
N SER A 725 -3.64 -28.00 -44.20
CA SER A 725 -4.40 -28.18 -42.94
C SER A 725 -4.17 -27.33 -41.68
N VAL A 726 -3.25 -26.36 -41.69
CA VAL A 726 -3.45 -25.11 -40.93
C VAL A 726 -2.93 -23.98 -41.80
N PRO A 727 -3.62 -22.83 -41.88
CA PRO A 727 -3.16 -21.77 -42.76
C PRO A 727 -1.74 -21.34 -42.39
N GLN A 728 -0.85 -21.38 -43.37
CA GLN A 728 0.48 -20.78 -43.29
C GLN A 728 0.39 -19.36 -42.79
N GLN A 729 1.38 -18.89 -42.03
CA GLN A 729 1.46 -17.47 -41.71
C GLN A 729 1.42 -16.62 -43.01
N SER A 730 1.87 -17.19 -44.14
CA SER A 730 1.71 -16.63 -45.48
C SER A 730 0.27 -16.65 -46.03
N GLN A 731 -0.57 -17.59 -45.58
CA GLN A 731 -2.00 -17.72 -45.89
C GLN A 731 -2.88 -16.90 -44.93
N ILE A 732 -2.38 -16.48 -43.77
CA ILE A 732 -3.05 -15.51 -42.90
C ILE A 732 -2.92 -14.12 -43.54
N ILE A 733 -4.04 -13.43 -43.70
CA ILE A 733 -4.04 -12.00 -44.01
C ILE A 733 -3.78 -11.25 -42.72
N PHE A 734 -4.60 -11.50 -41.69
CA PHE A 734 -4.35 -11.11 -40.29
C PHE A 734 -5.15 -12.01 -39.35
N SER A 735 -4.73 -12.05 -38.08
CA SER A 735 -5.54 -12.59 -36.99
C SER A 735 -5.39 -11.75 -35.73
N CYS A 736 -6.45 -11.70 -34.93
CA CYS A 736 -6.53 -10.91 -33.71
C CYS A 736 -7.11 -11.75 -32.58
N LEU A 737 -6.42 -11.80 -31.43
CA LEU A 737 -6.88 -12.50 -30.24
C LEU A 737 -7.21 -11.51 -29.11
N THR A 738 -8.26 -11.80 -28.35
CA THR A 738 -8.81 -10.88 -27.34
C THR A 738 -8.16 -10.93 -25.95
N ASP A 739 -7.60 -12.06 -25.50
CA ASP A 739 -7.07 -12.19 -24.12
C ASP A 739 -5.92 -11.23 -23.78
N THR A 740 -5.29 -10.73 -24.84
CA THR A 740 -4.15 -9.82 -24.84
C THR A 740 -4.55 -8.35 -24.93
N LEU A 741 -5.86 -8.06 -24.97
CA LEU A 741 -6.37 -6.69 -24.85
C LEU A 741 -5.94 -6.07 -23.51
N PRO A 742 -5.51 -4.80 -23.48
CA PRO A 742 -5.27 -4.09 -22.23
C PRO A 742 -6.58 -3.91 -21.43
N ALA A 743 -6.47 -3.78 -20.10
CA ALA A 743 -7.63 -3.68 -19.21
C ALA A 743 -8.42 -2.37 -19.35
N SER A 744 -7.83 -1.31 -19.91
CA SER A 744 -8.50 -0.09 -20.34
C SER A 744 -7.62 0.68 -21.34
N GLY A 745 -8.23 1.32 -22.35
CA GLY A 745 -7.55 2.25 -23.27
C GLY A 745 -6.83 1.64 -24.49
N ALA A 746 -7.08 2.25 -25.65
CA ALA A 746 -6.46 2.07 -26.97
C ALA A 746 -5.94 0.66 -27.34
N ILE A 747 -6.83 -0.07 -27.99
CA ILE A 747 -6.65 -1.29 -28.80
C ILE A 747 -5.43 -1.38 -29.77
N SER A 748 -4.59 -0.35 -29.87
CA SER A 748 -3.38 -0.26 -30.72
C SER A 748 -2.36 -1.38 -30.52
N SER A 749 -2.52 -2.18 -29.48
CA SER A 749 -1.66 -3.30 -29.10
C SER A 749 -2.38 -4.64 -29.12
N TRP A 750 -3.48 -4.81 -29.85
CA TRP A 750 -4.01 -6.14 -30.16
C TRP A 750 -2.86 -6.94 -30.80
N PRO A 751 -2.31 -7.97 -30.13
CA PRO A 751 -1.23 -8.74 -30.71
C PRO A 751 -1.81 -9.60 -31.81
N THR A 752 -1.10 -9.55 -32.91
CA THR A 752 -1.57 -10.09 -34.16
C THR A 752 -0.45 -10.85 -34.82
N ASP A 753 -0.78 -12.00 -35.37
CA ASP A 753 0.06 -12.61 -36.39
C ASP A 753 -0.23 -11.88 -37.71
N ILE A 754 0.56 -10.85 -37.99
CA ILE A 754 0.55 -10.09 -39.23
C ILE A 754 1.84 -10.40 -40.02
N PRO A 755 1.76 -10.58 -41.35
CA PRO A 755 2.92 -10.64 -42.22
C PRO A 755 3.89 -9.47 -41.98
N LEU A 756 5.19 -9.79 -42.01
CA LEU A 756 6.29 -8.85 -41.75
C LEU A 756 6.16 -7.57 -42.61
N GLY A 757 6.21 -6.39 -41.99
CA GLY A 757 6.15 -5.09 -42.68
C GLY A 757 4.76 -4.48 -42.85
N GLN A 758 3.71 -5.10 -42.30
CA GLN A 758 2.37 -4.51 -42.20
C GLN A 758 2.09 -3.98 -40.78
N SER A 759 1.13 -3.06 -40.64
CA SER A 759 0.73 -2.50 -39.35
C SER A 759 -0.79 -2.35 -39.25
N LEU A 760 -1.32 -2.47 -38.04
CA LEU A 760 -2.69 -2.11 -37.71
C LEU A 760 -2.76 -0.62 -37.36
N ALA A 761 -3.71 0.08 -37.96
CA ALA A 761 -4.05 1.44 -37.56
C ALA A 761 -5.42 1.41 -36.86
N VAL A 762 -5.43 1.85 -35.62
CA VAL A 762 -6.67 2.07 -34.88
C VAL A 762 -7.50 3.12 -35.59
N ILE A 763 -8.79 2.86 -35.77
CA ILE A 763 -9.74 3.87 -36.22
C ILE A 763 -10.70 4.14 -35.04
N GLY A 764 -10.68 5.37 -34.51
CA GLY A 764 -11.52 5.72 -33.36
C GLY A 764 -10.93 5.31 -32.01
N SER A 765 -11.77 5.08 -31.01
CA SER A 765 -11.36 4.73 -29.64
C SER A 765 -12.25 3.63 -29.05
N PRO A 766 -12.32 2.44 -29.68
CA PRO A 766 -13.10 1.35 -29.14
C PRO A 766 -12.55 0.93 -27.77
N SER A 767 -13.49 0.58 -26.91
CA SER A 767 -13.22 0.16 -25.53
C SER A 767 -13.16 -1.35 -25.44
N VAL A 768 -12.57 -1.87 -24.36
CA VAL A 768 -12.57 -3.30 -24.05
C VAL A 768 -13.62 -3.53 -22.97
N GLU A 769 -14.49 -4.50 -23.18
CA GLU A 769 -15.48 -4.92 -22.19
C GLU A 769 -15.14 -6.32 -21.71
N VAL A 770 -15.07 -6.49 -20.39
CA VAL A 770 -14.88 -7.81 -19.78
C VAL A 770 -16.26 -8.38 -19.47
N ILE A 771 -16.63 -9.46 -20.15
CA ILE A 771 -17.88 -10.19 -19.93
C ILE A 771 -17.51 -11.60 -19.50
N ASP A 772 -18.00 -12.04 -18.34
CA ASP A 772 -17.73 -13.38 -17.80
C ASP A 772 -16.24 -13.75 -17.77
N THR A 773 -15.38 -12.81 -17.33
CA THR A 773 -13.90 -12.90 -17.30
C THR A 773 -13.21 -12.90 -18.68
N LYS A 774 -13.97 -12.83 -19.78
CA LYS A 774 -13.44 -12.76 -21.15
C LYS A 774 -13.41 -11.32 -21.64
N LYS A 775 -12.31 -10.92 -22.26
CA LYS A 775 -12.19 -9.60 -22.89
C LYS A 775 -12.82 -9.66 -24.27
N LEU A 776 -13.65 -8.68 -24.62
CA LEU A 776 -14.15 -8.48 -25.98
C LEU A 776 -13.98 -7.01 -26.37
N GLU A 777 -13.72 -6.75 -27.65
CA GLU A 777 -13.75 -5.39 -28.18
C GLU A 777 -15.21 -4.91 -28.16
N LYS A 778 -15.46 -3.76 -27.51
CA LYS A 778 -16.77 -3.11 -27.49
C LYS A 778 -16.81 -2.04 -28.56
N ASN A 779 -17.64 -2.28 -29.57
CA ASN A 779 -17.93 -1.32 -30.62
C ASN A 779 -19.28 -0.66 -30.31
N SER A 780 -19.22 0.52 -29.69
CA SER A 780 -20.38 1.39 -29.49
C SER A 780 -20.67 2.09 -30.80
N ASN A 781 -21.93 2.08 -31.26
CA ASN A 781 -22.48 2.66 -32.51
C ASN A 781 -22.15 4.15 -32.81
N VAL A 782 -20.89 4.55 -32.69
CA VAL A 782 -20.34 5.88 -32.91
C VAL A 782 -19.53 5.77 -34.19
N ALA A 783 -19.84 6.63 -35.17
CA ALA A 783 -19.18 6.65 -36.47
C ALA A 783 -17.67 6.92 -36.30
N GLY A 784 -16.87 5.88 -36.13
CA GLY A 784 -15.53 6.10 -35.59
C GLY A 784 -14.75 4.84 -35.29
N ASP A 785 -15.37 3.89 -34.59
CA ASP A 785 -14.64 2.90 -33.80
C ASP A 785 -14.44 1.57 -34.53
N GLY A 786 -13.22 1.05 -34.51
CA GLY A 786 -12.79 -0.22 -35.12
C GLY A 786 -11.33 -0.15 -35.54
N PHE A 787 -10.93 -0.97 -36.51
CA PHE A 787 -9.54 -0.98 -36.98
C PHE A 787 -9.41 -1.14 -38.47
N ARG A 788 -8.29 -0.59 -38.97
CA ARG A 788 -7.78 -0.77 -40.31
C ARG A 788 -6.59 -1.68 -40.31
N TYR A 789 -6.61 -2.68 -41.18
CA TYR A 789 -5.47 -3.53 -41.42
C TYR A 789 -4.75 -3.18 -42.73
N GLY A 790 -3.44 -2.93 -42.63
CA GLY A 790 -2.52 -2.75 -43.75
C GLY A 790 -2.45 -1.32 -44.31
N GLY A 791 -1.39 -1.07 -45.10
CA GLY A 791 -1.34 0.08 -46.01
C GLY A 791 -2.33 -0.08 -47.18
N SER A 792 -2.45 0.93 -48.04
CA SER A 792 -3.27 0.81 -49.26
C SER A 792 -2.79 -0.37 -50.09
N TYR A 793 -3.62 -1.40 -50.24
CA TYR A 793 -3.31 -2.54 -51.10
C TYR A 793 -3.34 -2.07 -52.55
N ALA A 794 -2.20 -2.16 -53.24
CA ALA A 794 -2.05 -1.74 -54.63
C ALA A 794 -2.27 -2.88 -55.64
N SER A 795 -2.39 -4.12 -55.16
CA SER A 795 -2.47 -5.33 -55.99
C SER A 795 -3.54 -6.27 -55.45
N ALA A 796 -4.20 -7.01 -56.35
CA ALA A 796 -5.20 -8.00 -55.98
C ALA A 796 -4.64 -9.04 -55.00
N ILE A 797 -5.40 -9.36 -53.95
CA ILE A 797 -5.14 -10.56 -53.13
C ILE A 797 -5.85 -11.72 -53.82
N ALA A 798 -5.10 -12.76 -54.18
CA ALA A 798 -5.68 -14.00 -54.66
C ALA A 798 -6.52 -14.62 -53.53
N CYS A 799 -7.81 -14.81 -53.78
CA CYS A 799 -8.79 -15.19 -52.76
C CYS A 799 -9.76 -16.28 -53.23
N THR A 800 -9.46 -16.96 -54.33
CA THR A 800 -10.04 -18.29 -54.60
C THR A 800 -9.78 -19.17 -53.37
N GLY A 801 -10.78 -19.27 -52.52
CA GLY A 801 -10.67 -19.93 -51.23
C GLY A 801 -10.89 -19.05 -49.99
N ALA A 802 -10.83 -17.72 -50.00
CA ALA A 802 -10.71 -16.95 -48.75
C ALA A 802 -11.71 -17.33 -47.63
N SER A 803 -11.24 -17.31 -46.38
CA SER A 803 -12.06 -17.69 -45.22
C SER A 803 -12.00 -16.63 -44.13
N ILE A 804 -13.17 -16.29 -43.56
CA ILE A 804 -13.33 -15.41 -42.41
C ILE A 804 -13.87 -16.24 -41.27
N VAL A 805 -13.26 -16.19 -40.08
CA VAL A 805 -13.82 -16.73 -38.85
C VAL A 805 -13.80 -15.64 -37.79
N VAL A 806 -14.97 -15.31 -37.24
CA VAL A 806 -15.14 -14.20 -36.28
C VAL A 806 -16.08 -14.60 -35.15
N VAL A 807 -15.73 -14.22 -33.92
CA VAL A 807 -16.65 -14.28 -32.78
C VAL A 807 -17.38 -12.94 -32.65
N ALA A 808 -18.71 -12.98 -32.62
CA ALA A 808 -19.56 -11.79 -32.55
C ALA A 808 -20.64 -11.96 -31.48
N LYS A 809 -20.91 -10.88 -30.73
CA LYS A 809 -22.01 -10.79 -29.77
C LYS A 809 -22.80 -9.51 -30.06
N PRO A 810 -23.80 -9.56 -30.97
CA PRO A 810 -24.47 -8.36 -31.47
C PRO A 810 -25.36 -7.72 -30.41
N ILE A 811 -25.38 -6.38 -30.36
CA ILE A 811 -26.33 -5.59 -29.56
C ILE A 811 -27.15 -4.76 -30.55
N ARG A 812 -28.47 -4.93 -30.59
CA ARG A 812 -29.31 -4.32 -31.64
C ARG A 812 -30.08 -3.12 -31.07
N TYR A 813 -29.99 -1.97 -31.73
CA TYR A 813 -30.68 -0.75 -31.26
C TYR A 813 -32.09 -0.55 -31.83
N GLY A 814 -32.74 -1.59 -32.35
CA GLY A 814 -34.16 -1.56 -32.74
C GLY A 814 -34.57 -0.53 -33.80
N LYS A 815 -33.62 0.07 -34.53
CA LYS A 815 -33.91 1.06 -35.59
C LYS A 815 -33.40 0.56 -36.96
N GLY A 816 -34.34 0.08 -37.77
CA GLY A 816 -34.25 -0.06 -39.23
C GLY A 816 -33.49 -1.29 -39.76
N ASP A 817 -33.78 -1.63 -41.02
CA ASP A 817 -33.20 -2.75 -41.81
C ASP A 817 -31.73 -2.53 -42.22
N ASN A 818 -31.00 -1.71 -41.46
CA ASN A 818 -29.64 -1.32 -41.81
C ASN A 818 -28.67 -2.48 -41.54
N TRP A 819 -27.86 -2.79 -42.55
CA TRP A 819 -26.78 -3.78 -42.53
C TRP A 819 -25.68 -3.39 -41.53
N GLN A 820 -25.01 -4.35 -40.88
CA GLN A 820 -23.84 -4.09 -40.04
C GLN A 820 -22.71 -5.06 -40.40
N SER A 821 -21.57 -4.54 -40.84
CA SER A 821 -20.40 -5.35 -41.21
C SER A 821 -19.56 -5.70 -39.97
N LEU A 822 -19.23 -6.98 -39.82
CA LEU A 822 -18.26 -7.46 -38.83
C LEU A 822 -16.83 -7.35 -39.40
N VAL A 823 -16.66 -7.81 -40.63
CA VAL A 823 -15.42 -7.74 -41.40
C VAL A 823 -15.76 -7.30 -42.83
N ASP A 824 -15.12 -6.23 -43.30
CA ASP A 824 -15.25 -5.70 -44.67
C ASP A 824 -13.88 -5.66 -45.36
N VAL A 825 -13.75 -6.41 -46.44
CA VAL A 825 -12.54 -6.46 -47.24
C VAL A 825 -12.74 -5.65 -48.53
N PHE A 826 -11.87 -4.65 -48.72
CA PHE A 826 -11.76 -3.82 -49.93
C PHE A 826 -13.03 -3.12 -50.37
N HIS A 827 -13.88 -2.73 -49.42
CA HIS A 827 -15.09 -1.95 -49.64
C HIS A 827 -16.10 -2.71 -50.50
N ASP A 828 -16.91 -3.54 -49.84
CA ASP A 828 -18.00 -4.36 -50.41
C ASP A 828 -17.54 -5.50 -51.34
N ARG A 829 -16.24 -5.82 -51.40
CA ARG A 829 -15.75 -6.97 -52.20
C ARG A 829 -16.01 -8.30 -51.53
N LEU A 830 -15.83 -8.35 -50.22
CA LEU A 830 -16.20 -9.49 -49.38
C LEU A 830 -16.52 -8.98 -47.98
N VAL A 831 -17.78 -9.07 -47.59
CA VAL A 831 -18.26 -8.59 -46.29
C VAL A 831 -19.04 -9.69 -45.59
N LEU A 832 -18.70 -9.96 -44.33
CA LEU A 832 -19.49 -10.78 -43.42
C LEU A 832 -20.08 -9.88 -42.34
N GLY A 833 -21.35 -10.06 -42.02
CA GLY A 833 -22.05 -9.19 -41.08
C GLY A 833 -23.44 -9.67 -40.72
N ILE A 834 -24.19 -8.83 -40.02
CA ILE A 834 -25.49 -9.14 -39.43
C ILE A 834 -26.47 -8.00 -39.71
N LEU A 835 -27.72 -8.30 -40.07
CA LEU A 835 -28.78 -7.30 -40.16
C LEU A 835 -29.22 -6.82 -38.78
N ASN A 836 -29.26 -5.50 -38.58
CA ASN A 836 -29.64 -4.92 -37.29
C ASN A 836 -31.13 -5.12 -36.95
N GLY A 837 -32.00 -5.28 -37.95
CA GLY A 837 -33.44 -5.42 -37.74
C GLY A 837 -33.83 -6.75 -37.09
N ASP A 838 -33.28 -7.87 -37.59
CA ASP A 838 -33.71 -9.22 -37.20
C ASP A 838 -32.58 -10.19 -36.86
N GLY A 839 -31.32 -9.79 -37.03
CA GLY A 839 -30.16 -10.62 -36.72
C GLY A 839 -29.80 -11.66 -37.78
N ARG A 840 -30.38 -11.60 -39.00
CA ARG A 840 -29.94 -12.48 -40.10
C ARG A 840 -28.48 -12.23 -40.46
N ILE A 841 -27.74 -13.31 -40.71
CA ILE A 841 -26.36 -13.26 -41.15
C ILE A 841 -26.37 -12.95 -42.63
N CYS A 842 -25.61 -11.97 -43.10
CA CYS A 842 -25.51 -11.72 -44.54
C CYS A 842 -24.07 -11.77 -45.02
N VAL A 843 -23.96 -11.92 -46.33
CA VAL A 843 -22.71 -11.79 -47.05
C VAL A 843 -22.95 -10.81 -48.17
N ARG A 844 -22.10 -9.80 -48.27
CA ARG A 844 -22.15 -8.83 -49.38
C ARG A 844 -20.93 -9.03 -50.27
N CYS A 845 -21.19 -9.10 -51.57
CA CYS A 845 -20.20 -9.32 -52.60
C CYS A 845 -20.49 -8.43 -53.81
N ASN A 846 -19.56 -7.53 -54.13
CA ASN A 846 -19.66 -6.61 -55.27
C ASN A 846 -21.02 -5.88 -55.34
N GLY A 847 -21.56 -5.48 -54.18
CA GLY A 847 -22.82 -4.73 -54.06
C GLY A 847 -24.07 -5.59 -53.85
N THR A 848 -24.07 -6.87 -54.23
CA THR A 848 -25.20 -7.80 -53.98
C THR A 848 -25.10 -8.39 -52.59
N MET A 849 -26.23 -8.53 -51.90
CA MET A 849 -26.32 -9.03 -50.53
C MET A 849 -27.23 -10.26 -50.46
N ASP A 850 -26.72 -11.34 -49.90
CA ASP A 850 -27.48 -12.53 -49.55
C ASP A 850 -27.60 -12.64 -48.03
N CYS A 851 -28.79 -12.93 -47.52
CA CYS A 851 -29.04 -13.07 -46.08
C CYS A 851 -29.56 -14.47 -45.74
N SER A 852 -29.16 -14.99 -44.58
CA SER A 852 -29.49 -16.34 -44.15
C SER A 852 -30.93 -16.39 -43.66
N THR A 853 -31.51 -17.58 -43.63
CA THR A 853 -32.72 -17.82 -42.84
C THR A 853 -32.43 -17.90 -41.35
N ALA A 854 -31.21 -18.29 -40.98
CA ALA A 854 -30.76 -18.29 -39.59
C ALA A 854 -30.63 -16.85 -39.06
N ILE A 855 -31.02 -16.66 -37.81
CA ILE A 855 -30.87 -15.40 -37.07
C ILE A 855 -29.94 -15.62 -35.88
N ILE A 856 -29.15 -14.60 -35.55
CA ILE A 856 -28.39 -14.57 -34.31
C ILE A 856 -29.24 -13.86 -33.26
N PRO A 857 -29.54 -14.48 -32.12
CA PRO A 857 -30.23 -13.80 -31.01
C PRO A 857 -29.42 -12.62 -30.47
N GLU A 858 -30.13 -11.62 -29.94
CA GLU A 858 -29.50 -10.42 -29.43
C GLU A 858 -28.67 -10.75 -28.18
N GLY A 859 -27.45 -10.23 -28.12
CA GLY A 859 -26.53 -10.50 -27.03
C GLY A 859 -26.02 -11.94 -26.99
N GLN A 860 -26.28 -12.79 -28.00
CA GLN A 860 -25.72 -14.14 -28.05
C GLN A 860 -24.35 -14.15 -28.72
N THR A 861 -23.34 -14.57 -27.97
CA THR A 861 -22.01 -14.85 -28.54
C THR A 861 -22.13 -15.98 -29.55
N THR A 862 -21.69 -15.73 -30.77
CA THR A 862 -21.79 -16.66 -31.90
C THR A 862 -20.48 -16.65 -32.69
N ILE A 863 -20.02 -17.82 -33.09
CA ILE A 863 -18.90 -17.96 -34.03
C ILE A 863 -19.48 -18.01 -35.44
N LEU A 864 -19.04 -17.11 -36.30
CA LEU A 864 -19.40 -17.09 -37.71
C LEU A 864 -18.18 -17.43 -38.56
N SER A 865 -18.39 -18.32 -39.52
CA SER A 865 -17.37 -18.67 -40.51
C SER A 865 -17.91 -18.54 -41.92
N LEU A 866 -17.26 -17.72 -42.74
CA LEU A 866 -17.49 -17.64 -44.18
C LEU A 866 -16.35 -18.34 -44.90
N VAL A 867 -16.66 -19.28 -45.79
CA VAL A 867 -15.68 -20.02 -46.59
C VAL A 867 -16.05 -19.86 -48.07
N VAL A 868 -15.23 -19.09 -48.79
CA VAL A 868 -15.31 -18.96 -50.25
C VAL A 868 -14.65 -20.17 -50.88
N GLN A 869 -15.30 -20.79 -51.84
CA GLN A 869 -14.81 -21.94 -52.58
C GLN A 869 -13.94 -21.49 -53.76
N SER A 870 -13.15 -22.40 -54.31
CA SER A 870 -12.26 -22.11 -55.44
C SER A 870 -12.99 -21.68 -56.72
N ASN A 871 -14.28 -22.04 -56.87
CA ASN A 871 -15.13 -21.66 -58.01
C ASN A 871 -15.93 -20.36 -57.77
N GLY A 872 -15.62 -19.59 -56.72
CA GLY A 872 -16.28 -18.33 -56.38
C GLY A 872 -17.53 -18.47 -55.49
N THR A 873 -18.15 -19.65 -55.45
CA THR A 873 -19.30 -19.92 -54.55
C THR A 873 -18.87 -19.83 -53.08
N TYR A 874 -19.79 -19.68 -52.13
CA TYR A 874 -19.41 -19.61 -50.71
C TYR A 874 -20.42 -20.26 -49.78
N LYS A 875 -19.96 -20.55 -48.57
CA LYS A 875 -20.77 -21.12 -47.48
C LYS A 875 -20.54 -20.36 -46.18
N VAL A 876 -21.60 -20.17 -45.41
CA VAL A 876 -21.57 -19.56 -44.08
C VAL A 876 -22.00 -20.57 -43.04
N TYR A 877 -21.28 -20.58 -41.94
CA TYR A 877 -21.53 -21.41 -40.78
C TYR A 877 -21.71 -20.52 -39.55
N ALA A 878 -22.68 -20.88 -38.71
CA ALA A 878 -22.85 -20.30 -37.38
C ALA A 878 -22.72 -21.41 -36.34
N ASN A 879 -21.78 -21.29 -35.41
CA ASN A 879 -21.46 -22.31 -34.41
C ASN A 879 -21.29 -23.70 -35.07
N SER A 880 -20.52 -23.76 -36.15
CA SER A 880 -20.25 -24.94 -36.97
C SER A 880 -21.42 -25.52 -37.76
N VAL A 881 -22.62 -24.93 -37.69
CA VAL A 881 -23.80 -25.34 -38.48
C VAL A 881 -23.86 -24.52 -39.76
N GLU A 882 -24.02 -25.17 -40.91
CA GLU A 882 -24.21 -24.46 -42.19
C GLU A 882 -25.55 -23.70 -42.16
N VAL A 883 -25.50 -22.39 -42.33
CA VAL A 883 -26.67 -21.50 -42.26
C VAL A 883 -26.98 -20.80 -43.57
N MET A 884 -26.01 -20.80 -44.49
CA MET A 884 -26.17 -20.22 -45.83
C MET A 884 -25.16 -20.87 -46.78
N SER A 885 -25.57 -21.08 -48.02
CA SER A 885 -24.69 -21.40 -49.14
C SER A 885 -25.19 -20.66 -50.37
N ASN A 886 -24.30 -20.03 -51.13
CA ASN A 886 -24.66 -19.36 -52.37
C ASN A 886 -23.91 -20.00 -53.55
N SER A 887 -24.66 -20.34 -54.62
CA SER A 887 -24.14 -20.91 -55.87
C SER A 887 -24.12 -19.94 -57.05
N THR A 888 -24.65 -18.73 -56.90
CA THR A 888 -24.87 -17.73 -57.97
C THR A 888 -23.77 -16.68 -58.08
N HIS A 889 -22.94 -16.51 -57.06
CA HIS A 889 -21.80 -15.59 -57.08
C HIS A 889 -20.52 -16.29 -57.56
N SER A 890 -20.29 -16.36 -58.87
CA SER A 890 -19.05 -16.92 -59.46
C SER A 890 -17.83 -15.99 -59.39
N ASP A 891 -18.04 -14.73 -58.97
CA ASP A 891 -17.05 -13.66 -59.21
C ASP A 891 -16.06 -13.44 -58.05
N MET A 892 -16.13 -14.23 -56.97
CA MET A 892 -15.16 -14.18 -55.86
C MET A 892 -13.85 -14.92 -56.16
N THR A 893 -13.26 -14.69 -57.33
CA THR A 893 -12.00 -15.33 -57.72
C THR A 893 -10.76 -14.56 -57.23
N ALA A 894 -10.88 -13.25 -57.00
CA ALA A 894 -9.84 -12.43 -56.39
C ALA A 894 -10.43 -11.24 -55.62
N LEU A 895 -9.83 -10.88 -54.47
CA LEU A 895 -10.15 -9.65 -53.75
C LEU A 895 -9.29 -8.54 -54.36
N VAL A 896 -9.89 -7.77 -55.26
CA VAL A 896 -9.19 -6.72 -56.01
C VAL A 896 -9.38 -5.37 -55.32
N PRO A 897 -8.29 -4.69 -54.90
CA PRO A 897 -8.35 -3.31 -54.44
C PRO A 897 -8.88 -2.38 -55.54
N GLY A 898 -9.91 -1.61 -55.22
CA GLY A 898 -10.43 -0.52 -56.06
C GLY A 898 -11.39 -0.95 -57.18
N VAL A 899 -12.60 -0.38 -57.17
CA VAL A 899 -13.06 0.48 -58.27
C VAL A 899 -13.57 1.79 -57.62
N THR A 900 -13.20 2.91 -58.22
CA THR A 900 -13.62 4.29 -57.95
C THR A 900 -15.07 4.45 -57.49
N GLY A 901 -15.31 5.13 -56.36
CA GLY A 901 -16.67 5.52 -55.96
C GLY A 901 -16.88 6.28 -54.64
N GLY A 902 -15.99 6.12 -53.63
CA GLY A 902 -16.14 6.83 -52.35
C GLY A 902 -15.06 7.90 -52.15
N ALA A 903 -15.46 9.15 -51.91
CA ALA A 903 -14.63 10.37 -51.82
C ALA A 903 -13.45 10.39 -50.81
N ARG A 904 -13.07 9.25 -50.21
CA ARG A 904 -12.09 9.16 -49.12
C ARG A 904 -11.06 8.02 -49.24
N GLY A 905 -10.96 7.34 -50.40
CA GLY A 905 -9.83 6.43 -50.70
C GLY A 905 -9.82 5.08 -49.97
N TYR A 906 -10.98 4.58 -49.53
CA TYR A 906 -11.09 3.37 -48.69
C TYR A 906 -11.13 2.03 -49.43
N GLY A 907 -11.22 2.00 -50.76
CA GLY A 907 -11.33 0.76 -51.57
C GLY A 907 -10.07 -0.11 -51.63
N SER A 908 -9.09 0.14 -50.79
CA SER A 908 -7.81 -0.57 -50.73
C SER A 908 -7.45 -1.02 -49.32
N PHE A 909 -8.45 -1.19 -48.44
CA PHE A 909 -8.23 -1.52 -47.03
C PHE A 909 -9.16 -2.63 -46.54
N ILE A 910 -8.77 -3.27 -45.45
CA ILE A 910 -9.58 -4.25 -44.74
C ILE A 910 -9.95 -3.65 -43.38
N ASN A 911 -11.23 -3.72 -43.03
CA ASN A 911 -11.78 -3.15 -41.82
C ASN A 911 -12.47 -4.22 -40.96
N VAL A 912 -12.35 -4.09 -39.65
CA VAL A 912 -13.04 -4.90 -38.65
C VAL A 912 -13.83 -3.96 -37.73
N GLY A 913 -15.11 -4.26 -37.51
CA GLY A 913 -16.02 -3.47 -36.67
C GLY A 913 -16.50 -2.14 -37.27
N ARG A 914 -15.92 -1.66 -38.38
CA ARG A 914 -16.30 -0.42 -39.06
C ARG A 914 -16.38 -0.57 -40.58
N ASN A 915 -17.44 -0.03 -41.20
CA ASN A 915 -17.47 0.31 -42.62
C ASN A 915 -18.01 1.76 -42.77
N ASN A 916 -17.16 2.71 -43.17
CA ASN A 916 -17.55 4.12 -43.31
C ASN A 916 -17.10 4.80 -44.62
N PRO A 917 -17.46 4.26 -45.80
CA PRO A 917 -17.57 5.12 -46.98
C PRO A 917 -18.99 5.22 -47.57
N ASP A 918 -19.90 4.28 -47.28
CA ASP A 918 -21.30 4.28 -47.72
C ASP A 918 -22.24 4.99 -46.73
N GLY A 919 -21.79 5.23 -45.49
CA GLY A 919 -22.47 6.08 -44.51
C GLY A 919 -23.54 5.39 -43.67
N TRP A 920 -23.71 4.07 -43.80
CA TRP A 920 -24.87 3.36 -43.25
C TRP A 920 -24.57 2.24 -42.22
N THR A 921 -23.32 1.83 -41.96
CA THR A 921 -23.10 0.52 -41.30
C THR A 921 -21.89 0.46 -40.31
N THR A 922 -22.13 0.74 -39.03
CA THR A 922 -21.20 0.38 -37.93
C THR A 922 -21.76 -0.82 -37.16
N TYR A 923 -20.91 -1.81 -36.87
CA TYR A 923 -21.34 -2.93 -36.02
C TYR A 923 -21.52 -2.44 -34.60
N ASN A 924 -22.69 -2.73 -34.03
CA ASN A 924 -22.95 -2.44 -32.64
C ASN A 924 -22.99 -3.74 -31.84
N GLY A 925 -22.07 -3.86 -30.88
CA GLY A 925 -21.92 -5.07 -30.09
C GLY A 925 -20.46 -5.34 -29.73
N ASN A 926 -20.18 -6.59 -29.38
CA ASN A 926 -18.84 -7.01 -29.01
C ASN A 926 -18.23 -7.94 -30.06
N ILE A 927 -17.01 -7.64 -30.48
CA ILE A 927 -16.21 -8.48 -31.39
C ILE A 927 -15.16 -9.22 -30.57
N GLY A 928 -15.11 -10.54 -30.73
CA GLY A 928 -14.12 -11.42 -30.14
C GLY A 928 -12.94 -11.65 -31.07
N ASP A 929 -12.39 -12.87 -31.06
CA ASP A 929 -11.27 -13.21 -31.93
C ASP A 929 -11.68 -13.19 -33.42
N VAL A 930 -10.77 -12.71 -34.30
CA VAL A 930 -10.98 -12.58 -35.75
C VAL A 930 -9.83 -13.22 -36.51
N PHE A 931 -10.15 -14.01 -37.53
CA PHE A 931 -9.19 -14.65 -38.42
C PHE A 931 -9.61 -14.46 -39.88
N LEU A 932 -8.69 -13.95 -40.70
CA LEU A 932 -8.88 -13.81 -42.14
C LEU A 932 -7.77 -14.52 -42.89
N TYR A 933 -8.15 -15.45 -43.77
CA TYR A 933 -7.25 -16.28 -44.55
C TYR A 933 -7.40 -16.05 -46.06
N LYS A 934 -6.29 -16.10 -46.79
CA LYS A 934 -6.22 -16.01 -48.27
C LYS A 934 -6.81 -17.23 -48.97
N THR A 935 -6.98 -18.35 -48.26
CA THR A 935 -7.35 -19.66 -48.81
C THR A 935 -8.48 -20.32 -48.03
N ALA A 936 -9.09 -21.35 -48.64
CA ALA A 936 -10.24 -22.04 -48.04
C ALA A 936 -9.76 -22.87 -46.89
N LEU A 937 -10.32 -22.59 -45.72
CA LEU A 937 -10.27 -23.55 -44.65
C LEU A 937 -10.97 -24.81 -45.12
N SER A 938 -10.27 -25.93 -45.00
CA SER A 938 -10.93 -27.22 -45.15
C SER A 938 -12.03 -27.35 -44.08
N PRO A 939 -13.07 -28.16 -44.30
CA PRO A 939 -14.12 -28.37 -43.29
C PRO A 939 -13.57 -28.77 -41.91
N SER A 940 -12.49 -29.56 -41.87
CA SER A 940 -11.82 -29.96 -40.62
C SER A 940 -11.16 -28.79 -39.92
N ASP A 941 -10.45 -27.94 -40.65
CA ASP A 941 -9.67 -26.84 -40.04
C ASP A 941 -10.61 -25.75 -39.54
N ARG A 942 -11.67 -25.47 -40.32
CA ARG A 942 -12.74 -24.55 -39.90
C ARG A 942 -13.39 -25.05 -38.62
N THR A 943 -13.82 -26.31 -38.58
CA THR A 943 -14.49 -26.89 -37.41
C THR A 943 -13.57 -26.92 -36.18
N LEU A 944 -12.27 -27.18 -36.38
CA LEU A 944 -11.28 -27.17 -35.31
C LEU A 944 -11.10 -25.76 -34.72
N LEU A 945 -10.99 -24.76 -35.58
CA LEU A 945 -10.88 -23.36 -35.18
C LEU A 945 -12.15 -22.89 -34.44
N GLU A 946 -13.33 -23.20 -34.98
CA GLU A 946 -14.61 -22.91 -34.33
C GLU A 946 -14.71 -23.56 -32.94
N LYS A 947 -14.31 -24.83 -32.80
CA LYS A 947 -14.31 -25.53 -31.51
C LYS A 947 -13.36 -24.90 -30.49
N HIS A 948 -12.18 -24.46 -30.94
CA HIS A 948 -11.23 -23.75 -30.09
C HIS A 948 -11.83 -22.44 -29.56
N LEU A 949 -12.43 -21.66 -30.44
CA LEU A 949 -13.09 -20.40 -30.08
C LEU A 949 -14.28 -20.63 -29.14
N ALA A 950 -15.04 -21.71 -29.35
CA ALA A 950 -16.16 -22.06 -28.48
C ALA A 950 -15.70 -22.35 -27.05
N THR A 951 -14.61 -23.12 -26.91
CA THR A 951 -14.01 -23.45 -25.61
C THR A 951 -13.42 -22.22 -24.92
N ARG A 952 -12.89 -21.28 -25.71
CA ARG A 952 -12.24 -20.09 -25.16
C ARG A 952 -13.22 -19.00 -24.73
N LEU A 953 -14.25 -18.76 -25.55
CA LEU A 953 -15.09 -17.55 -25.47
C LEU A 953 -16.58 -17.84 -25.26
N MET A 954 -17.05 -19.08 -25.38
CA MET A 954 -18.48 -19.43 -25.25
C MET A 954 -18.81 -20.41 -24.11
N SER A 955 -17.84 -21.13 -23.54
CA SER A 955 -18.06 -21.95 -22.34
C SER A 955 -17.83 -21.14 -21.05
N GLY A 956 -18.76 -21.25 -20.10
CA GLY A 956 -18.74 -20.62 -18.76
C GLY A 956 -17.49 -20.96 -17.92
N PRO A 957 -17.39 -20.43 -16.68
CA PRO A 957 -16.11 -20.20 -16.01
C PRO A 957 -15.21 -21.45 -15.99
N PRO A 958 -13.95 -21.35 -16.48
CA PRO A 958 -12.99 -22.46 -16.39
C PRO A 958 -12.54 -22.65 -14.93
N ARG A 959 -12.52 -23.90 -14.48
CA ARG A 959 -11.83 -24.32 -13.24
C ARG A 959 -10.32 -24.30 -13.41
#